data_AF-F0XI40-F1
#
_entry.id   AF-F0XI40-F1
#
_cell.length_a   1.000
_cell.length_b   1.000
_cell.length_c   1.000
_cell.angle_alpha   90.00
_cell.angle_beta   90.00
_cell.angle_gamma   90.00
#
_symmetry.space_group_name_H-M   'P 1'
#
loop_
_entity.id
_entity.type
_entity.pdbx_description
1 polymer ?
#
loop_
_entity_poly.entity_id
_entity_poly.type
_entity_poly.pdbx_seq_one_letter_code
_entity_poly.pdbx_strand_id
1 'polypeptide(L)'
;MAWLPHGCSSSGHLFGDGLGESATVPAVATYRGRLWCLWTDLKGQLWYAHTGGSGNDEQFSERRPLPLNGLPVLANLNGVLHVLIVQAGSGEMAHFVRDDDDTAMEWASLGTLDTTAGFVAHSTPAVVAFHNKLFLAFLRDGQLYFAVWAALGADAKTWTAPQEVDDSGAATKFRGIPALCVIDGVLHLLCGADTEERHIIGYRYDYIAQTWAQSDDVSEGRAASGVSAVSFGRSAYLGIIEAGPGDESHAVYVAAFNEGVWEAHEQVAGASAADPPQIAILNGRVHCIFNDNTATRDLRWYSRPVLKYGLSSWMAGVDDDRALSDLTIPGTHDSCARSNIPFVRTQYLSVAQQLALGIRFLDLRLRRHKNGKLYCYHGGIPIDYPRYLSFETVMDEIWKFLWPAGQDEPTETVLVSINNDDTSDEQKANPDVFYGAVADAVAATPPWPGNGQHRWHVEPLTPRLGDVRGRAVLLRRYAGDPTVAATGRHGLDLSTWKDDNPDFTIVTPTRVRVRLQDKWKYAERIALHDLVGSKASFVQQMMANAAGQLEATPEEQHDWYVNFCSAVGDPVEHGEIAESKWIAVGAHSDFVGKWVPGMNVQTSAHLQEKYGAGVRARLGIVNLDYPELPEDNDLVARLIETNLGTDNE
;
A
#
# COMPACT_ATOMS: atom_id res chain seq x y z
N MET A 1 -2.80 -13.50 18.68
CA MET A 1 -2.29 -12.11 18.85
C MET A 1 -3.39 -11.26 19.46
N ALA A 2 -3.09 -10.38 20.40
CA ALA A 2 -4.12 -9.59 21.10
C ALA A 2 -4.50 -8.30 20.36
N TRP A 3 -5.73 -7.83 20.55
CA TRP A 3 -6.17 -6.49 20.16
C TRP A 3 -5.49 -5.43 21.02
N LEU A 4 -4.85 -4.45 20.37
CA LEU A 4 -4.19 -3.33 21.04
C LEU A 4 -5.06 -2.08 20.92
N PRO A 5 -5.31 -1.33 22.01
CA PRO A 5 -5.99 -0.04 21.98
C PRO A 5 -5.08 1.03 21.36
N HIS A 6 -5.67 2.00 20.67
CA HIS A 6 -4.98 3.16 20.09
C HIS A 6 -5.72 4.46 20.44
N GLY A 7 -5.14 5.61 20.07
CA GLY A 7 -5.72 6.93 20.31
C GLY A 7 -5.15 7.60 21.56
N CYS A 8 -5.98 8.39 22.25
CA CYS A 8 -5.53 9.22 23.37
C CYS A 8 -5.58 8.51 24.73
N SER A 9 -6.03 7.24 24.79
CA SER A 9 -6.16 6.50 26.05
C SER A 9 -5.95 5.00 25.88
N SER A 10 -5.60 4.33 26.97
CA SER A 10 -5.45 2.86 27.02
C SER A 10 -6.78 2.10 26.90
N SER A 11 -7.93 2.79 26.96
CA SER A 11 -9.25 2.24 26.67
C SER A 11 -9.69 2.46 25.22
N GLY A 12 -8.77 2.86 24.35
CA GLY A 12 -9.00 2.95 22.92
C GLY A 12 -9.78 4.19 22.47
N HIS A 13 -10.02 5.19 23.33
CA HIS A 13 -10.68 6.43 22.87
C HIS A 13 -9.84 7.08 21.76
N LEU A 14 -10.48 7.31 20.62
CA LEU A 14 -9.83 7.88 19.45
C LEU A 14 -9.43 9.33 19.66
N PHE A 15 -10.30 10.10 20.32
CA PHE A 15 -10.11 11.51 20.66
C PHE A 15 -10.43 11.74 22.13
N GLY A 16 -9.96 12.88 22.66
CA GLY A 16 -10.33 13.31 24.02
C GLY A 16 -11.83 13.63 24.15
N ASP A 17 -12.28 13.74 25.39
CA ASP A 17 -13.68 13.92 25.77
C ASP A 17 -14.42 14.98 24.92
N GLY A 18 -15.58 14.60 24.37
CA GLY A 18 -16.46 15.49 23.58
C GLY A 18 -15.96 15.81 22.16
N LEU A 19 -14.86 15.20 21.72
CA LEU A 19 -14.33 15.38 20.36
C LEU A 19 -14.60 14.18 19.45
N GLY A 20 -14.84 12.99 20.03
CA GLY A 20 -15.01 11.73 19.31
C GLY A 20 -16.43 11.18 19.29
N GLU A 21 -17.43 11.92 19.76
CA GLU A 21 -18.83 11.45 19.77
C GLU A 21 -19.33 11.26 18.32
N SER A 22 -19.95 10.11 18.03
CA SER A 22 -20.54 9.85 16.72
C SER A 22 -21.97 9.33 16.79
N ALA A 23 -22.87 10.02 16.09
CA ALA A 23 -24.29 9.67 15.99
C ALA A 23 -24.55 8.48 15.05
N THR A 24 -23.56 8.14 14.22
CA THR A 24 -23.71 7.22 13.10
C THR A 24 -22.50 6.30 13.03
N VAL A 25 -22.58 5.30 12.15
CA VAL A 25 -21.42 4.49 11.78
C VAL A 25 -20.32 5.44 11.26
N PRO A 26 -19.07 5.35 11.73
CA PRO A 26 -17.97 6.09 11.11
C PRO A 26 -17.68 5.51 9.71
N ALA A 27 -16.86 6.20 8.92
CA ALA A 27 -16.27 5.65 7.70
C ALA A 27 -14.75 5.60 7.85
N VAL A 28 -14.14 4.50 7.46
CA VAL A 28 -12.69 4.30 7.56
C VAL A 28 -12.14 3.77 6.24
N ALA A 29 -11.02 4.33 5.80
CA ALA A 29 -10.28 3.83 4.65
C ALA A 29 -8.78 4.12 4.80
N THR A 30 -7.95 3.39 4.08
CA THR A 30 -6.54 3.72 3.90
C THR A 30 -6.34 4.64 2.71
N TYR A 31 -5.55 5.69 2.88
CA TYR A 31 -5.18 6.59 1.81
C TYR A 31 -3.78 7.13 2.02
N ARG A 32 -2.90 6.93 1.02
CA ARG A 32 -1.49 7.35 1.05
C ARG A 32 -0.81 6.97 2.37
N GLY A 33 -0.85 5.69 2.75
CA GLY A 33 -0.19 5.18 3.95
C GLY A 33 -0.73 5.73 5.28
N ARG A 34 -1.99 6.18 5.32
CA ARG A 34 -2.67 6.69 6.52
C ARG A 34 -4.04 6.07 6.68
N LEU A 35 -4.50 5.91 7.91
CA LEU A 35 -5.92 5.69 8.17
C LEU A 35 -6.65 7.03 8.13
N TRP A 36 -7.78 7.07 7.44
CA TRP A 36 -8.71 8.19 7.42
C TRP A 36 -9.98 7.77 8.12
N CYS A 37 -10.53 8.65 8.94
CA CYS A 37 -11.77 8.44 9.66
C CYS A 37 -12.68 9.65 9.45
N LEU A 38 -13.89 9.41 8.96
CA LEU A 38 -14.96 10.40 8.82
C LEU A 38 -16.14 10.00 9.71
N TRP A 39 -16.78 10.95 10.37
CA TRP A 39 -17.93 10.67 11.23
C TRP A 39 -18.82 11.89 11.43
N THR A 40 -20.10 11.64 11.67
CA THR A 40 -21.06 12.68 12.02
C THR A 40 -21.26 12.69 13.52
N ASP A 41 -21.10 13.86 14.14
CA ASP A 41 -21.26 14.02 15.58
C ASP A 41 -22.75 14.06 16.00
N LEU A 42 -23.00 14.08 17.32
CA LEU A 42 -24.35 14.13 17.89
C LEU A 42 -25.16 15.39 17.53
N LYS A 43 -24.50 16.42 16.98
CA LYS A 43 -25.13 17.66 16.52
C LYS A 43 -25.36 17.66 14.99
N GLY A 44 -24.98 16.59 14.31
CA GLY A 44 -25.14 16.43 12.87
C GLY A 44 -24.00 17.04 12.04
N GLN A 45 -22.91 17.50 12.66
CA GLN A 45 -21.75 18.04 11.96
C GLN A 45 -20.81 16.90 11.55
N LEU A 46 -20.40 16.88 10.28
CA LEU A 46 -19.44 15.93 9.76
C LEU A 46 -18.00 16.38 10.05
N TRP A 47 -17.19 15.44 10.52
CA TRP A 47 -15.78 15.62 10.85
C TRP A 47 -14.92 14.61 10.09
N TYR A 48 -13.65 14.96 9.89
CA TYR A 48 -12.65 14.02 9.41
C TYR A 48 -11.32 14.21 10.14
N ALA A 49 -10.55 13.14 10.24
CA ALA A 49 -9.17 13.13 10.71
C ALA A 49 -8.40 11.99 10.02
N HIS A 50 -7.07 12.03 10.10
CA HIS A 50 -6.24 10.93 9.64
C HIS A 50 -5.06 10.71 10.57
N THR A 51 -4.49 9.50 10.58
CA THR A 51 -3.23 9.24 11.29
C THR A 51 -2.08 9.98 10.61
N GLY A 52 -0.93 10.04 11.29
CA GLY A 52 0.31 10.37 10.60
C GLY A 52 0.66 9.31 9.55
N GLY A 53 1.63 9.66 8.68
CA GLY A 53 2.07 8.80 7.59
C GLY A 53 3.08 7.73 8.01
N SER A 54 3.65 7.77 9.21
CA SER A 54 4.76 6.87 9.53
C SER A 54 4.32 5.43 9.80
N GLY A 55 3.01 5.16 9.82
CA GLY A 55 2.46 3.83 10.04
C GLY A 55 2.54 3.30 11.47
N ASN A 56 3.38 3.92 12.30
CA ASN A 56 3.50 3.69 13.74
C ASN A 56 2.79 4.77 14.56
N ASP A 57 2.07 5.69 13.90
CA ASP A 57 1.36 6.77 14.57
C ASP A 57 0.11 6.21 15.28
N GLU A 58 0.18 6.07 16.60
CA GLU A 58 -0.94 5.59 17.43
C GLU A 58 -1.99 6.67 17.72
N GLN A 59 -2.00 7.76 16.95
CA GLN A 59 -2.91 8.90 17.14
C GLN A 59 -3.39 9.50 15.81
N PHE A 60 -4.64 9.92 15.80
CA PHE A 60 -5.20 10.74 14.72
C PHE A 60 -4.82 12.21 14.89
N SER A 61 -4.75 12.93 13.77
CA SER A 61 -4.62 14.39 13.76
C SER A 61 -5.81 15.06 14.46
N GLU A 62 -5.70 16.37 14.70
CA GLU A 62 -6.87 17.17 15.06
C GLU A 62 -8.00 16.99 14.04
N ARG A 63 -9.23 16.83 14.54
CA ARG A 63 -10.42 16.72 13.70
C ARG A 63 -10.69 18.02 12.96
N ARG A 64 -11.11 17.91 11.71
CA ARG A 64 -11.46 19.04 10.84
C ARG A 64 -12.92 18.95 10.42
N PRO A 65 -13.66 20.07 10.41
CA PRO A 65 -15.05 20.05 9.98
C PRO A 65 -15.11 19.89 8.46
N LEU A 66 -16.11 19.15 7.98
CA LEU A 66 -16.52 19.15 6.59
C LEU A 66 -17.86 19.90 6.53
N PRO A 67 -18.03 20.93 5.67
CA PRO A 67 -19.27 21.74 5.64
C PRO A 67 -20.42 21.01 4.93
N LEU A 68 -20.64 19.75 5.31
CA LEU A 68 -21.56 18.79 4.76
C LEU A 68 -22.14 17.99 5.94
N ASN A 69 -23.35 17.47 5.80
CA ASN A 69 -24.01 16.65 6.81
C ASN A 69 -24.48 15.34 6.17
N GLY A 70 -24.42 14.22 6.89
CA GLY A 70 -24.91 12.93 6.39
C GLY A 70 -24.08 11.74 6.85
N LEU A 71 -24.25 10.60 6.19
CA LEU A 71 -23.52 9.37 6.43
C LEU A 71 -22.36 9.26 5.42
N PRO A 72 -21.10 9.37 5.85
CA PRO A 72 -19.96 9.24 4.95
C PRO A 72 -19.68 7.76 4.62
N VAL A 73 -19.12 7.50 3.45
CA VAL A 73 -18.40 6.27 3.09
C VAL A 73 -17.16 6.62 2.27
N LEU A 74 -16.10 5.80 2.37
CA LEU A 74 -14.77 6.11 1.85
C LEU A 74 -14.21 4.97 1.00
N ALA A 75 -13.52 5.32 -0.08
CA ALA A 75 -12.63 4.40 -0.80
C ALA A 75 -11.50 5.20 -1.45
N ASN A 76 -10.29 4.64 -1.47
CA ASN A 76 -9.23 5.20 -2.29
C ASN A 76 -9.19 4.48 -3.64
N LEU A 77 -9.12 5.27 -4.71
CA LEU A 77 -9.00 4.77 -6.06
C LEU A 77 -7.83 5.51 -6.71
N ASN A 78 -6.77 4.77 -7.00
CA ASN A 78 -5.63 5.29 -7.77
C ASN A 78 -5.02 6.57 -7.19
N GLY A 79 -4.85 6.63 -5.86
CA GLY A 79 -4.22 7.77 -5.18
C GLY A 79 -5.12 8.99 -5.02
N VAL A 80 -6.43 8.84 -5.25
CA VAL A 80 -7.48 9.82 -4.95
C VAL A 80 -8.44 9.22 -3.93
N LEU A 81 -8.72 9.96 -2.86
CA LEU A 81 -9.68 9.56 -1.84
C LEU A 81 -11.08 10.02 -2.25
N HIS A 82 -12.01 9.07 -2.37
CA HIS A 82 -13.40 9.34 -2.69
C HIS A 82 -14.26 9.25 -1.42
N VAL A 83 -15.20 10.19 -1.29
CA VAL A 83 -16.24 10.18 -0.27
C VAL A 83 -17.59 10.22 -0.96
N LEU A 84 -18.51 9.32 -0.58
CA LEU A 84 -19.93 9.56 -0.78
C LEU A 84 -20.57 9.94 0.56
N ILE A 85 -21.47 10.93 0.53
CA ILE A 85 -22.22 11.37 1.70
C ILE A 85 -23.70 11.14 1.42
N VAL A 86 -24.34 10.29 2.21
CA VAL A 86 -25.78 10.06 2.17
C VAL A 86 -26.47 11.07 3.08
N GLN A 87 -27.32 11.92 2.53
CA GLN A 87 -28.07 12.90 3.29
C GLN A 87 -29.12 12.21 4.18
N ALA A 88 -29.14 12.58 5.46
CA ALA A 88 -30.10 12.06 6.40
C ALA A 88 -31.54 12.44 5.99
N GLY A 89 -32.45 11.48 6.02
CA GLY A 89 -33.87 11.65 5.72
C GLY A 89 -34.24 11.58 4.23
N SER A 90 -33.45 12.17 3.32
CA SER A 90 -33.70 12.09 1.88
C SER A 90 -33.10 10.85 1.22
N GLY A 91 -31.98 10.33 1.75
CA GLY A 91 -31.22 9.25 1.13
C GLY A 91 -30.44 9.67 -0.12
N GLU A 92 -30.44 10.97 -0.45
CA GLU A 92 -29.68 11.54 -1.57
C GLU A 92 -28.17 11.38 -1.32
N MET A 93 -27.43 10.99 -2.36
CA MET A 93 -25.99 10.79 -2.27
C MET A 93 -25.23 11.86 -3.03
N ALA A 94 -24.22 12.45 -2.38
CA ALA A 94 -23.30 13.40 -3.00
C ALA A 94 -21.87 12.84 -3.01
N HIS A 95 -21.16 12.99 -4.13
CA HIS A 95 -19.82 12.44 -4.33
C HIS A 95 -18.77 13.56 -4.27
N PHE A 96 -17.74 13.35 -3.46
CA PHE A 96 -16.60 14.25 -3.30
C PHE A 96 -15.29 13.49 -3.50
N VAL A 97 -14.26 14.22 -3.87
CA VAL A 97 -12.90 13.70 -4.00
C VAL A 97 -11.91 14.58 -3.27
N ARG A 98 -10.84 13.96 -2.80
CA ARG A 98 -9.65 14.61 -2.31
C ARG A 98 -8.44 14.00 -3.01
N ASP A 99 -7.68 14.86 -3.65
CA ASP A 99 -6.39 14.52 -4.22
C ASP A 99 -5.32 15.36 -3.51
N ASP A 100 -4.46 14.71 -2.72
CA ASP A 100 -3.37 15.39 -2.02
C ASP A 100 -2.27 15.90 -2.98
N ASP A 101 -2.37 15.62 -4.29
CA ASP A 101 -1.54 16.27 -5.32
C ASP A 101 -2.08 17.63 -5.77
N ASP A 102 -3.36 17.90 -5.49
CA ASP A 102 -3.92 19.23 -5.67
C ASP A 102 -3.35 20.16 -4.60
N THR A 103 -2.76 21.27 -5.04
CA THR A 103 -2.21 22.31 -4.17
C THR A 103 -3.23 22.90 -3.19
N ALA A 104 -4.52 22.87 -3.53
CA ALA A 104 -5.58 23.30 -2.62
C ALA A 104 -5.73 22.33 -1.45
N MET A 105 -5.50 21.03 -1.68
CA MET A 105 -5.71 19.97 -0.70
C MET A 105 -7.12 20.07 -0.06
N GLU A 106 -8.12 20.46 -0.85
CA GLU A 106 -9.52 20.63 -0.46
C GLU A 106 -10.37 19.47 -0.99
N TRP A 107 -11.57 19.31 -0.41
CA TRP A 107 -12.57 18.38 -0.91
C TRP A 107 -13.30 19.00 -2.10
N ALA A 108 -13.18 18.40 -3.28
CA ALA A 108 -13.88 18.84 -4.49
C ALA A 108 -15.17 18.04 -4.69
N SER A 109 -16.28 18.74 -4.94
CA SER A 109 -17.56 18.11 -5.27
C SER A 109 -17.58 17.62 -6.71
N LEU A 110 -18.02 16.38 -6.92
CA LEU A 110 -18.38 15.82 -8.22
C LEU A 110 -19.89 15.87 -8.50
N GLY A 111 -20.67 16.41 -7.56
CA GLY A 111 -22.11 16.58 -7.67
C GLY A 111 -22.94 15.53 -6.90
N THR A 112 -24.25 15.72 -6.96
CA THR A 112 -25.27 14.81 -6.43
C THR A 112 -25.59 13.72 -7.46
N LEU A 113 -25.76 12.48 -6.98
CA LEU A 113 -26.20 11.35 -7.80
C LEU A 113 -27.71 11.46 -8.10
N ASP A 114 -28.10 11.14 -9.34
CA ASP A 114 -29.46 11.36 -9.83
C ASP A 114 -30.51 10.47 -9.13
N THR A 115 -31.31 11.06 -8.25
CA THR A 115 -32.39 10.36 -7.54
C THR A 115 -33.47 9.84 -8.49
N THR A 116 -33.65 10.44 -9.67
CA THR A 116 -34.63 9.97 -10.68
C THR A 116 -34.16 8.71 -11.40
N ALA A 117 -32.84 8.52 -11.50
CA ALA A 117 -32.23 7.26 -11.92
C ALA A 117 -32.22 6.20 -10.80
N GLY A 118 -32.67 6.57 -9.60
CA GLY A 118 -32.84 5.64 -8.47
C GLY A 118 -31.69 5.61 -7.48
N PHE A 119 -30.80 6.60 -7.49
CA PHE A 119 -29.75 6.76 -6.48
C PHE A 119 -30.31 7.34 -5.18
N VAL A 120 -30.98 6.48 -4.42
CA VAL A 120 -31.49 6.79 -3.09
C VAL A 120 -31.13 5.63 -2.17
N ALA A 121 -30.36 5.92 -1.12
CA ALA A 121 -29.95 4.94 -0.14
C ALA A 121 -30.75 5.11 1.17
N HIS A 122 -31.33 4.03 1.68
CA HIS A 122 -32.10 4.03 2.93
C HIS A 122 -31.26 3.62 4.15
N SER A 123 -30.01 3.21 3.94
CA SER A 123 -29.00 2.90 4.97
C SER A 123 -27.61 3.34 4.50
N THR A 124 -26.61 3.17 5.36
CA THR A 124 -25.20 3.40 4.99
C THR A 124 -24.82 2.44 3.84
N PRO A 125 -24.28 2.94 2.71
CA PRO A 125 -23.83 2.11 1.62
C PRO A 125 -22.44 1.52 1.89
N ALA A 126 -21.91 0.74 0.96
CA ALA A 126 -20.51 0.35 0.91
C ALA A 126 -19.89 0.79 -0.41
N VAL A 127 -18.61 1.17 -0.36
CA VAL A 127 -17.84 1.53 -1.56
C VAL A 127 -16.45 0.90 -1.49
N VAL A 128 -15.99 0.33 -2.60
CA VAL A 128 -14.61 -0.21 -2.71
C VAL A 128 -14.05 0.08 -4.10
N ALA A 129 -12.72 0.19 -4.20
CA ALA A 129 -12.05 0.19 -5.48
C ALA A 129 -11.78 -1.25 -5.95
N PHE A 130 -12.13 -1.55 -7.19
CA PHE A 130 -11.85 -2.83 -7.83
C PHE A 130 -11.59 -2.63 -9.32
N HIS A 131 -10.49 -3.18 -9.82
CA HIS A 131 -10.10 -3.07 -11.24
C HIS A 131 -10.15 -1.64 -11.79
N ASN A 132 -9.57 -0.68 -11.07
CA ASN A 132 -9.54 0.76 -11.38
C ASN A 132 -10.92 1.44 -11.50
N LYS A 133 -11.96 0.87 -10.88
CA LYS A 133 -13.31 1.45 -10.79
C LYS A 133 -13.75 1.47 -9.33
N LEU A 134 -14.71 2.34 -9.00
CA LEU A 134 -15.44 2.25 -7.73
C LEU A 134 -16.70 1.43 -7.93
N PHE A 135 -16.97 0.56 -6.96
CA PHE A 135 -18.22 -0.16 -6.83
C PHE A 135 -18.95 0.37 -5.61
N LEU A 136 -20.18 0.85 -5.80
CA LEU A 136 -21.08 1.29 -4.74
C LEU A 136 -22.18 0.25 -4.59
N ALA A 137 -22.37 -0.28 -3.38
CA ALA A 137 -23.49 -1.14 -3.03
C ALA A 137 -24.37 -0.45 -1.98
N PHE A 138 -25.69 -0.50 -2.15
CA PHE A 138 -26.62 0.22 -1.27
C PHE A 138 -28.00 -0.43 -1.22
N LEU A 139 -28.73 -0.18 -0.13
CA LEU A 139 -30.10 -0.66 0.04
C LEU A 139 -31.12 0.42 -0.33
N ARG A 140 -32.14 0.00 -1.10
CA ARG A 140 -33.33 0.80 -1.43
C ARG A 140 -34.55 -0.09 -1.30
N ASP A 141 -35.49 0.30 -0.44
CA ASP A 141 -36.71 -0.45 -0.12
C ASP A 141 -36.49 -1.91 0.35
N GLY A 142 -35.32 -2.18 0.94
CA GLY A 142 -34.91 -3.51 1.38
C GLY A 142 -34.39 -4.41 0.24
N GLN A 143 -34.21 -3.88 -0.97
CA GLN A 143 -33.46 -4.54 -2.04
C GLN A 143 -32.04 -4.01 -2.12
N LEU A 144 -31.14 -4.87 -2.59
CA LEU A 144 -29.71 -4.61 -2.72
C LEU A 144 -29.39 -4.18 -4.15
N TYR A 145 -28.82 -2.99 -4.30
CA TYR A 145 -28.41 -2.41 -5.58
C TYR A 145 -26.91 -2.18 -5.64
N PHE A 146 -26.38 -2.16 -6.84
CA PHE A 146 -25.02 -1.70 -7.10
C PHE A 146 -24.94 -0.71 -8.27
N ALA A 147 -23.90 0.12 -8.26
CA ALA A 147 -23.52 1.01 -9.35
C ALA A 147 -21.99 1.09 -9.45
N VAL A 148 -21.50 1.41 -10.64
CA VAL A 148 -20.06 1.46 -10.93
C VAL A 148 -19.67 2.86 -11.41
N TRP A 149 -18.53 3.35 -10.95
CA TRP A 149 -17.95 4.62 -11.39
C TRP A 149 -16.53 4.41 -11.90
N ALA A 150 -16.19 5.05 -13.02
CA ALA A 150 -14.87 4.96 -13.62
C ALA A 150 -14.20 6.34 -13.68
N ALA A 151 -12.93 6.40 -13.28
CA ALA A 151 -12.15 7.64 -13.40
C ALA A 151 -11.78 7.98 -14.85
N LEU A 152 -11.73 6.97 -15.72
CA LEU A 152 -11.27 7.01 -17.10
C LEU A 152 -12.20 6.20 -18.01
N GLY A 153 -12.16 6.48 -19.32
CA GLY A 153 -12.98 5.80 -20.33
C GLY A 153 -14.08 6.68 -20.92
N ALA A 154 -14.93 6.09 -21.77
CA ALA A 154 -16.00 6.80 -22.47
C ALA A 154 -17.05 7.40 -21.51
N ASP A 155 -17.29 6.72 -20.38
CA ASP A 155 -18.20 7.14 -19.30
C ASP A 155 -17.42 7.65 -18.08
N ALA A 156 -16.27 8.30 -18.30
CA ALA A 156 -15.44 8.80 -17.22
C ALA A 156 -16.22 9.81 -16.34
N LYS A 157 -16.05 9.65 -15.03
CA LYS A 157 -16.65 10.50 -13.99
C LYS A 157 -18.16 10.45 -13.89
N THR A 158 -18.80 9.42 -14.45
CA THR A 158 -20.24 9.16 -14.27
C THR A 158 -20.47 7.80 -13.61
N TRP A 159 -21.55 7.70 -12.84
CA TRP A 159 -22.03 6.44 -12.28
C TRP A 159 -22.92 5.73 -13.31
N THR A 160 -22.79 4.41 -13.44
CA THR A 160 -23.77 3.59 -14.18
C THR A 160 -25.13 3.65 -13.50
N ALA A 161 -26.22 3.43 -14.24
CA ALA A 161 -27.54 3.31 -13.62
C ALA A 161 -27.53 2.19 -12.55
N PRO A 162 -28.22 2.38 -11.40
CA PRO A 162 -28.33 1.35 -10.37
C PRO A 162 -28.96 0.06 -10.91
N GLN A 163 -28.34 -1.06 -10.60
CA GLN A 163 -28.82 -2.40 -10.96
C GLN A 163 -29.06 -3.22 -9.69
N GLU A 164 -30.11 -4.02 -9.68
CA GLU A 164 -30.38 -4.94 -8.58
C GLU A 164 -29.33 -6.07 -8.59
N VAL A 165 -28.84 -6.46 -7.42
CA VAL A 165 -27.83 -7.52 -7.27
C VAL A 165 -28.43 -8.90 -7.49
N ASP A 166 -29.69 -9.09 -7.10
CA ASP A 166 -30.44 -10.33 -7.28
C ASP A 166 -31.73 -10.04 -8.07
N ASP A 167 -31.68 -10.28 -9.39
CA ASP A 167 -32.82 -10.09 -10.29
C ASP A 167 -33.62 -11.38 -10.53
N SER A 168 -33.32 -12.45 -9.78
CA SER A 168 -33.89 -13.79 -9.97
C SER A 168 -35.39 -13.87 -9.67
N GLY A 169 -35.99 -12.79 -9.14
CA GLY A 169 -37.38 -12.71 -8.72
C GLY A 169 -37.66 -13.35 -7.36
N ALA A 170 -36.63 -13.89 -6.69
CA ALA A 170 -36.72 -14.29 -5.29
C ALA A 170 -36.89 -13.04 -4.42
N ALA A 171 -37.89 -13.02 -3.55
CA ALA A 171 -38.23 -11.87 -2.70
C ALA A 171 -37.28 -11.72 -1.49
N THR A 172 -35.97 -11.88 -1.70
CA THR A 172 -34.99 -11.70 -0.63
C THR A 172 -34.94 -10.22 -0.25
N LYS A 173 -35.18 -9.95 1.03
CA LYS A 173 -35.06 -8.61 1.60
C LYS A 173 -33.80 -8.53 2.44
N PHE A 174 -33.22 -7.33 2.47
CA PHE A 174 -31.97 -7.03 3.13
C PHE A 174 -32.13 -5.88 4.11
N ARG A 175 -31.26 -5.87 5.13
CA ARG A 175 -31.20 -4.84 6.15
C ARG A 175 -29.76 -4.52 6.54
N GLY A 176 -29.59 -3.36 7.17
CA GLY A 176 -28.29 -2.93 7.70
C GLY A 176 -27.37 -2.35 6.63
N ILE A 177 -26.08 -2.61 6.79
CA ILE A 177 -24.99 -2.06 5.97
C ILE A 177 -24.39 -3.21 5.16
N PRO A 178 -24.37 -3.12 3.81
CA PRO A 178 -23.63 -4.08 2.99
C PRO A 178 -22.12 -3.92 3.20
N ALA A 179 -21.34 -4.93 2.85
CA ALA A 179 -19.88 -4.84 2.80
C ALA A 179 -19.35 -5.35 1.45
N LEU A 180 -18.26 -4.74 0.97
CA LEU A 180 -17.56 -5.15 -0.24
C LEU A 180 -16.12 -5.50 0.11
N CYS A 181 -15.61 -6.60 -0.44
CA CYS A 181 -14.21 -7.00 -0.28
C CYS A 181 -13.73 -7.79 -1.50
N VAL A 182 -12.41 -7.91 -1.67
CA VAL A 182 -11.79 -8.70 -2.74
C VAL A 182 -11.20 -9.98 -2.15
N ILE A 183 -11.59 -11.14 -2.65
CA ILE A 183 -11.04 -12.43 -2.21
C ILE A 183 -10.55 -13.15 -3.45
N ASP A 184 -9.27 -13.54 -3.46
CA ASP A 184 -8.66 -14.26 -4.58
C ASP A 184 -8.88 -13.56 -5.95
N GLY A 185 -8.81 -12.23 -5.96
CA GLY A 185 -9.01 -11.41 -7.16
C GLY A 185 -10.46 -11.30 -7.64
N VAL A 186 -11.43 -11.76 -6.84
CA VAL A 186 -12.87 -11.65 -7.12
C VAL A 186 -13.48 -10.66 -6.14
N LEU A 187 -14.35 -9.78 -6.64
CA LEU A 187 -15.11 -8.86 -5.79
C LEU A 187 -16.31 -9.60 -5.19
N HIS A 188 -16.45 -9.50 -3.87
CA HIS A 188 -17.55 -10.06 -3.08
C HIS A 188 -18.39 -8.95 -2.46
N LEU A 189 -19.69 -9.23 -2.32
CA LEU A 189 -20.67 -8.38 -1.65
C LEU A 189 -21.39 -9.21 -0.59
N LEU A 190 -21.40 -8.70 0.65
CA LEU A 190 -22.02 -9.33 1.81
C LEU A 190 -23.14 -8.43 2.32
N CYS A 191 -24.31 -9.00 2.63
CA CYS A 191 -25.39 -8.23 3.25
C CYS A 191 -26.28 -9.09 4.13
N GLY A 192 -26.77 -8.52 5.24
CA GLY A 192 -27.67 -9.22 6.17
C GLY A 192 -29.08 -9.37 5.59
N ALA A 193 -29.61 -10.58 5.64
CA ALA A 193 -31.00 -10.85 5.29
C ALA A 193 -31.96 -10.21 6.31
N ASP A 194 -33.06 -9.65 5.83
CA ASP A 194 -34.14 -9.13 6.67
C ASP A 194 -35.05 -10.27 7.17
N THR A 195 -34.46 -11.08 8.04
CA THR A 195 -35.07 -12.24 8.72
C THR A 195 -34.84 -12.11 10.22
N GLU A 196 -35.51 -12.94 11.03
CA GLU A 196 -35.25 -12.97 12.48
C GLU A 196 -33.82 -13.45 12.77
N GLU A 197 -33.34 -14.43 12.00
CA GLU A 197 -32.02 -15.04 12.15
C GLU A 197 -30.87 -14.17 11.62
N ARG A 198 -31.19 -13.19 10.75
CA ARG A 198 -30.23 -12.20 10.20
C ARG A 198 -28.96 -12.81 9.62
N HIS A 199 -29.12 -13.92 8.90
CA HIS A 199 -28.01 -14.57 8.20
C HIS A 199 -27.42 -13.60 7.17
N ILE A 200 -26.09 -13.62 7.04
CA ILE A 200 -25.40 -12.87 6.00
C ILE A 200 -25.49 -13.67 4.69
N ILE A 201 -25.84 -13.00 3.61
CA ILE A 201 -25.86 -13.57 2.26
C ILE A 201 -24.69 -12.97 1.47
N GLY A 202 -23.93 -13.85 0.80
CA GLY A 202 -22.80 -13.48 -0.04
C GLY A 202 -23.11 -13.57 -1.52
N TYR A 203 -22.53 -12.63 -2.27
CA TYR A 203 -22.52 -12.62 -3.73
C TYR A 203 -21.08 -12.46 -4.23
N ARG A 204 -20.78 -13.07 -5.37
CA ARG A 204 -19.54 -12.89 -6.13
C ARG A 204 -19.83 -12.14 -7.43
N TYR A 205 -18.98 -11.18 -7.78
CA TYR A 205 -19.12 -10.42 -9.02
C TYR A 205 -18.49 -11.17 -10.19
N ASP A 206 -19.27 -11.43 -11.24
CA ASP A 206 -18.76 -11.87 -12.53
C ASP A 206 -18.38 -10.63 -13.35
N TYR A 207 -17.08 -10.38 -13.48
CA TYR A 207 -16.60 -9.21 -14.20
C TYR A 207 -16.92 -9.22 -15.70
N ILE A 208 -17.04 -10.41 -16.30
CA ILE A 208 -17.30 -10.56 -17.74
C ILE A 208 -18.78 -10.35 -18.01
N ALA A 209 -19.65 -11.03 -17.25
CA ALA A 209 -21.10 -10.89 -17.37
C ALA A 209 -21.61 -9.55 -16.79
N GLN A 210 -20.81 -8.90 -15.94
CA GLN A 210 -21.18 -7.70 -15.18
C GLN A 210 -22.37 -7.93 -14.23
N THR A 211 -22.51 -9.15 -13.72
CA THR A 211 -23.61 -9.59 -12.86
C THR A 211 -23.08 -10.12 -11.54
N TRP A 212 -23.98 -10.24 -10.56
CA TRP A 212 -23.68 -10.91 -9.29
C TRP A 212 -24.27 -12.31 -9.30
N ALA A 213 -23.54 -13.27 -8.73
CA ALA A 213 -24.03 -14.61 -8.47
C ALA A 213 -23.95 -14.87 -6.97
N GLN A 214 -25.00 -15.44 -6.38
CA GLN A 214 -24.95 -15.86 -4.99
C GLN A 214 -23.77 -16.84 -4.79
N SER A 215 -22.97 -16.60 -3.77
CA SER A 215 -21.87 -17.49 -3.38
C SER A 215 -22.31 -18.39 -2.24
N ASP A 216 -21.58 -19.50 -2.04
CA ASP A 216 -21.68 -20.28 -0.80
C ASP A 216 -21.41 -19.37 0.41
N ASP A 217 -21.86 -19.77 1.60
CA ASP A 217 -21.76 -18.95 2.83
C ASP A 217 -20.30 -18.54 3.09
N VAL A 218 -20.02 -17.27 2.81
CA VAL A 218 -18.74 -16.59 2.99
C VAL A 218 -18.75 -15.76 4.26
N SER A 219 -19.46 -16.20 5.30
CA SER A 219 -19.50 -15.48 6.57
C SER A 219 -19.70 -16.35 7.79
N GLU A 220 -20.24 -17.57 7.62
CA GLU A 220 -20.67 -18.51 8.66
C GLU A 220 -21.51 -17.87 9.79
N GLY A 221 -22.07 -16.67 9.55
CA GLY A 221 -22.36 -15.71 10.61
C GLY A 221 -23.70 -14.98 10.47
N ARG A 222 -24.03 -14.25 11.54
CA ARG A 222 -25.21 -13.37 11.64
C ARG A 222 -24.74 -11.93 11.72
N ALA A 223 -25.46 -11.02 11.05
CA ALA A 223 -25.20 -9.60 11.14
C ALA A 223 -26.38 -8.89 11.79
N ALA A 224 -26.18 -8.33 12.97
CA ALA A 224 -27.27 -7.70 13.69
C ALA A 224 -27.79 -6.42 13.03
N SER A 225 -26.89 -5.56 12.56
CA SER A 225 -27.22 -4.25 11.99
C SER A 225 -26.36 -3.87 10.77
N GLY A 226 -25.53 -4.78 10.28
CA GLY A 226 -24.65 -4.59 9.13
C GLY A 226 -23.31 -5.29 9.29
N VAL A 227 -22.50 -5.21 8.24
CA VAL A 227 -21.16 -5.80 8.15
C VAL A 227 -20.17 -4.76 7.62
N SER A 228 -18.89 -4.89 7.98
CA SER A 228 -17.78 -4.26 7.25
C SER A 228 -16.78 -5.33 6.84
N ALA A 229 -16.11 -5.14 5.71
CA ALA A 229 -15.14 -6.11 5.20
C ALA A 229 -13.91 -5.41 4.63
N VAL A 230 -12.76 -6.07 4.73
CA VAL A 230 -11.50 -5.62 4.13
C VAL A 230 -10.66 -6.83 3.73
N SER A 231 -9.80 -6.65 2.73
CA SER A 231 -8.98 -7.71 2.15
C SER A 231 -7.51 -7.46 2.36
N PHE A 232 -6.74 -8.55 2.45
CA PHE A 232 -5.29 -8.51 2.47
C PHE A 232 -4.73 -9.82 1.91
N GLY A 233 -4.19 -9.74 0.70
CA GLY A 233 -3.76 -10.90 -0.06
C GLY A 233 -4.93 -11.83 -0.36
N ARG A 234 -4.79 -13.07 0.10
CA ARG A 234 -5.83 -14.11 -0.02
C ARG A 234 -6.78 -14.15 1.18
N SER A 235 -6.55 -13.29 2.16
CA SER A 235 -7.37 -13.19 3.36
C SER A 235 -8.40 -12.09 3.23
N ALA A 236 -9.53 -12.28 3.90
CA ALA A 236 -10.48 -11.21 4.16
C ALA A 236 -10.79 -11.16 5.65
N TYR A 237 -11.31 -10.03 6.09
CA TYR A 237 -11.71 -9.81 7.47
C TYR A 237 -13.12 -9.25 7.46
N LEU A 238 -13.91 -9.65 8.44
CA LEU A 238 -15.29 -9.23 8.60
C LEU A 238 -15.47 -8.63 9.99
N GLY A 239 -15.92 -7.37 10.04
CA GLY A 239 -16.29 -6.69 11.27
C GLY A 239 -17.80 -6.75 11.48
N ILE A 240 -18.23 -7.27 12.64
CA ILE A 240 -19.64 -7.43 12.98
C ILE A 240 -19.91 -7.01 14.43
N ILE A 241 -21.17 -6.73 14.72
CA ILE A 241 -21.68 -6.67 16.09
C ILE A 241 -22.71 -7.75 16.32
N GLU A 242 -22.69 -8.34 17.51
CA GLU A 242 -23.71 -9.25 17.97
C GLU A 242 -24.88 -8.46 18.58
N ALA A 243 -26.07 -8.63 18.00
CA ALA A 243 -27.32 -7.98 18.44
C ALA A 243 -28.52 -8.70 17.78
N GLY A 244 -28.60 -10.02 17.96
CA GLY A 244 -29.64 -10.90 17.40
C GLY A 244 -30.66 -11.39 18.44
N PRO A 245 -31.69 -12.15 18.03
CA PRO A 245 -32.62 -12.76 18.96
C PRO A 245 -31.88 -13.74 19.90
N GLY A 246 -31.70 -13.34 21.16
CA GLY A 246 -31.01 -14.13 22.19
C GLY A 246 -29.65 -13.58 22.66
N ASP A 247 -29.11 -12.55 22.00
CA ASP A 247 -27.90 -11.85 22.42
C ASP A 247 -28.00 -10.36 22.08
N GLU A 248 -28.20 -9.53 23.11
CA GLU A 248 -28.26 -8.06 23.02
C GLU A 248 -26.98 -7.42 23.59
N SER A 249 -25.85 -8.13 23.55
CA SER A 249 -24.58 -7.65 24.12
C SER A 249 -23.98 -6.48 23.36
N HIS A 250 -24.30 -6.32 22.07
CA HIS A 250 -23.64 -5.37 21.17
C HIS A 250 -22.12 -5.60 21.07
N ALA A 251 -21.66 -6.82 21.37
CA ALA A 251 -20.25 -7.16 21.37
C ALA A 251 -19.65 -7.02 19.97
N VAL A 252 -18.46 -6.42 19.90
CA VAL A 252 -17.73 -6.20 18.65
C VAL A 252 -16.88 -7.42 18.35
N TYR A 253 -17.01 -7.97 17.15
CA TYR A 253 -16.21 -9.10 16.69
C TYR A 253 -15.53 -8.80 15.36
N VAL A 254 -14.40 -9.45 15.16
CA VAL A 254 -13.76 -9.58 13.85
C VAL A 254 -13.52 -11.05 13.56
N ALA A 255 -13.97 -11.51 12.40
CA ALA A 255 -13.66 -12.82 11.85
C ALA A 255 -12.63 -12.68 10.74
N ALA A 256 -11.73 -13.67 10.61
CA ALA A 256 -10.78 -13.74 9.51
C ALA A 256 -11.17 -14.88 8.57
N PHE A 257 -11.05 -14.64 7.27
CA PHE A 257 -11.13 -15.65 6.22
C PHE A 257 -9.71 -15.97 5.77
N ASN A 258 -9.28 -17.20 5.98
CA ASN A 258 -7.95 -17.67 5.63
C ASN A 258 -8.07 -19.03 4.95
N GLU A 259 -7.29 -19.26 3.89
CA GLU A 259 -7.20 -20.57 3.22
C GLU A 259 -8.56 -21.17 2.80
N GLY A 260 -9.54 -20.33 2.46
CA GLY A 260 -10.85 -20.78 2.01
C GLY A 260 -11.88 -20.99 3.12
N VAL A 261 -11.55 -20.72 4.38
CA VAL A 261 -12.42 -20.97 5.55
C VAL A 261 -12.47 -19.76 6.48
N TRP A 262 -13.63 -19.52 7.10
CA TRP A 262 -13.77 -18.51 8.15
C TRP A 262 -13.31 -19.07 9.50
N GLU A 263 -12.48 -18.30 10.19
CA GLU A 263 -12.10 -18.54 11.57
C GLU A 263 -13.23 -18.11 12.52
N ALA A 264 -13.20 -18.65 13.74
CA ALA A 264 -14.14 -18.26 14.79
C ALA A 264 -14.08 -16.75 15.07
N HIS A 265 -15.24 -16.16 15.36
CA HIS A 265 -15.35 -14.73 15.69
C HIS A 265 -14.49 -14.38 16.91
N GLU A 266 -13.56 -13.44 16.73
CA GLU A 266 -12.72 -12.95 17.82
C GLU A 266 -13.28 -11.64 18.38
N GLN A 267 -13.55 -11.60 19.68
CA GLN A 267 -14.07 -10.40 20.33
C GLN A 267 -12.98 -9.31 20.41
N VAL A 268 -13.34 -8.09 20.00
CA VAL A 268 -12.42 -6.94 20.02
C VAL A 268 -12.36 -6.35 21.43
N ALA A 269 -11.36 -6.79 22.20
CA ALA A 269 -11.03 -6.27 23.53
C ALA A 269 -12.22 -6.20 24.53
N GLY A 270 -13.19 -7.11 24.40
CA GLY A 270 -14.40 -7.12 25.25
C GLY A 270 -15.31 -5.90 25.04
N ALA A 271 -15.13 -5.15 23.95
CA ALA A 271 -15.86 -3.93 23.68
C ALA A 271 -17.25 -4.19 23.10
N SER A 272 -18.11 -3.18 23.24
CA SER A 272 -19.44 -3.14 22.63
C SER A 272 -19.63 -1.84 21.84
N ALA A 273 -20.33 -1.92 20.70
CA ALA A 273 -20.55 -0.79 19.80
C ALA A 273 -22.04 -0.50 19.56
N ALA A 274 -22.37 0.78 19.37
CA ALA A 274 -23.74 1.18 19.02
C ALA A 274 -24.09 0.77 17.58
N ASP A 275 -23.11 0.83 16.68
CA ASP A 275 -23.23 0.50 15.25
C ASP A 275 -22.17 -0.53 14.81
N PRO A 276 -22.32 -1.17 13.63
CA PRO A 276 -21.31 -2.06 13.07
C PRO A 276 -19.92 -1.40 13.00
N PRO A 277 -18.84 -2.07 13.44
CA PRO A 277 -17.50 -1.51 13.34
C PRO A 277 -17.11 -1.33 11.89
N GLN A 278 -16.22 -0.38 11.63
CA GLN A 278 -15.52 -0.26 10.35
C GLN A 278 -14.09 -0.77 10.49
N ILE A 279 -13.65 -1.52 9.48
CA ILE A 279 -12.31 -2.11 9.46
C ILE A 279 -11.52 -1.65 8.23
N ALA A 280 -10.21 -1.52 8.41
CA ALA A 280 -9.26 -1.23 7.34
C ALA A 280 -7.93 -1.93 7.63
N ILE A 281 -7.15 -2.25 6.59
CA ILE A 281 -5.82 -2.85 6.75
C ILE A 281 -4.76 -1.84 6.40
N LEU A 282 -3.83 -1.62 7.33
CA LEU A 282 -2.66 -0.77 7.12
C LEU A 282 -1.45 -1.41 7.81
N ASN A 283 -0.33 -1.45 7.10
CA ASN A 283 0.96 -1.93 7.61
C ASN A 283 0.89 -3.29 8.31
N GLY A 284 0.18 -4.26 7.71
CA GLY A 284 0.09 -5.62 8.24
C GLY A 284 -0.77 -5.75 9.51
N ARG A 285 -1.69 -4.81 9.73
CA ARG A 285 -2.64 -4.82 10.85
C ARG A 285 -4.05 -4.58 10.36
N VAL A 286 -5.01 -5.29 10.95
CA VAL A 286 -6.43 -4.93 10.85
C VAL A 286 -6.73 -3.90 11.93
N HIS A 287 -7.23 -2.75 11.52
CA HIS A 287 -7.70 -1.67 12.39
C HIS A 287 -9.22 -1.72 12.44
N CYS A 288 -9.77 -1.64 13.65
CA CYS A 288 -11.20 -1.68 13.92
C CYS A 288 -11.60 -0.40 14.67
N ILE A 289 -12.48 0.40 14.07
CA ILE A 289 -12.98 1.67 14.62
C ILE A 289 -14.50 1.62 14.68
N PHE A 290 -15.06 2.01 15.81
CA PHE A 290 -16.50 1.99 16.07
C PHE A 290 -16.87 3.04 17.10
N ASN A 291 -18.14 3.43 17.16
CA ASN A 291 -18.67 4.21 18.27
C ASN A 291 -19.11 3.28 19.41
N ASP A 292 -18.71 3.60 20.64
CA ASP A 292 -19.06 2.74 21.77
C ASP A 292 -20.56 2.68 22.05
N ASN A 293 -21.00 1.57 22.66
CA ASN A 293 -22.39 1.39 23.06
C ASN A 293 -22.70 2.10 24.39
N THR A 294 -22.45 3.40 24.46
CA THR A 294 -22.76 4.22 25.63
C THR A 294 -23.62 5.43 25.22
N ALA A 295 -24.00 6.26 26.19
CA ALA A 295 -24.72 7.49 25.90
C ALA A 295 -23.87 8.53 25.14
N THR A 296 -22.53 8.47 25.24
CA THR A 296 -21.62 9.41 24.56
C THR A 296 -21.30 8.97 23.14
N ARG A 297 -21.32 7.65 22.88
CA ARG A 297 -21.00 7.06 21.57
C ARG A 297 -19.64 7.50 21.07
N ASP A 298 -18.66 7.50 21.96
CA ASP A 298 -17.29 7.92 21.64
C ASP A 298 -16.64 6.91 20.69
N LEU A 299 -15.91 7.42 19.70
CA LEU A 299 -15.13 6.60 18.79
C LEU A 299 -14.01 5.87 19.55
N ARG A 300 -13.96 4.56 19.32
CA ARG A 300 -12.96 3.62 19.81
C ARG A 300 -12.11 3.12 18.66
N TRP A 301 -10.83 2.86 18.92
CA TRP A 301 -9.91 2.29 17.93
C TRP A 301 -9.03 1.22 18.55
N TYR A 302 -9.09 0.04 17.93
CA TYR A 302 -8.24 -1.10 18.24
C TYR A 302 -7.58 -1.60 16.97
N SER A 303 -6.42 -2.25 17.10
CA SER A 303 -5.83 -2.98 15.98
C SER A 303 -5.17 -4.28 16.42
N ARG A 304 -5.10 -5.23 15.50
CA ARG A 304 -4.45 -6.51 15.69
C ARG A 304 -3.55 -6.80 14.49
N PRO A 305 -2.32 -7.33 14.69
CA PRO A 305 -1.50 -7.76 13.57
C PRO A 305 -2.19 -8.90 12.81
N VAL A 306 -2.10 -8.85 11.48
CA VAL A 306 -2.51 -9.96 10.60
C VAL A 306 -1.31 -10.80 10.15
N LEU A 307 -0.11 -10.31 10.42
CA LEU A 307 1.17 -10.98 10.17
C LEU A 307 1.80 -11.41 11.49
N LYS A 308 2.60 -12.48 11.47
CA LYS A 308 3.38 -12.95 12.64
C LYS A 308 4.60 -12.08 12.96
N TYR A 309 4.93 -11.12 12.10
CA TYR A 309 6.05 -10.20 12.19
C TYR A 309 5.56 -8.77 11.89
N GLY A 310 6.31 -7.77 12.34
CA GLY A 310 6.00 -6.37 12.04
C GLY A 310 6.63 -5.93 10.72
N LEU A 311 5.87 -5.30 9.81
CA LEU A 311 6.44 -4.75 8.57
C LEU A 311 7.48 -3.64 8.83
N SER A 312 7.30 -2.84 9.87
CA SER A 312 8.26 -1.80 10.26
C SER A 312 9.50 -2.33 11.00
N SER A 313 9.55 -3.62 11.35
CA SER A 313 10.61 -4.22 12.16
C SER A 313 11.00 -5.65 11.75
N TRP A 314 10.73 -6.03 10.50
CA TRP A 314 10.83 -7.43 10.08
C TRP A 314 12.25 -7.98 10.11
N MET A 315 13.28 -7.13 9.97
CA MET A 315 14.67 -7.56 10.03
C MET A 315 15.06 -7.99 11.45
N ALA A 316 14.30 -7.63 12.49
CA ALA A 316 14.51 -8.10 13.85
C ALA A 316 14.46 -9.64 13.98
N GLY A 317 13.66 -10.30 13.13
CA GLY A 317 13.52 -11.76 13.10
C GLY A 317 14.55 -12.48 12.21
N VAL A 318 15.61 -11.78 11.77
CA VAL A 318 16.63 -12.31 10.85
C VAL A 318 17.99 -12.33 11.56
N ASP A 319 18.73 -13.44 11.46
CA ASP A 319 20.04 -13.58 12.13
C ASP A 319 21.06 -12.53 11.68
N ASP A 320 21.84 -12.03 12.65
CA ASP A 320 22.91 -11.03 12.43
C ASP A 320 23.99 -11.50 11.46
N ASP A 321 24.28 -12.80 11.43
CA ASP A 321 25.34 -13.39 10.61
C ASP A 321 24.97 -13.50 9.12
N ARG A 322 23.69 -13.31 8.76
CA ARG A 322 23.25 -13.37 7.36
C ARG A 322 23.82 -12.19 6.58
N ALA A 323 24.44 -12.48 5.44
CA ALA A 323 24.83 -11.45 4.50
C ALA A 323 23.59 -10.77 3.91
N LEU A 324 23.65 -9.46 3.67
CA LEU A 324 22.55 -8.75 3.02
C LEU A 324 22.24 -9.28 1.61
N SER A 325 23.25 -9.81 0.90
CA SER A 325 23.09 -10.48 -0.40
C SER A 325 22.20 -11.74 -0.33
N ASP A 326 22.01 -12.30 0.86
CA ASP A 326 21.28 -13.55 1.11
C ASP A 326 19.85 -13.30 1.58
N LEU A 327 19.42 -12.04 1.58
CA LEU A 327 18.06 -11.63 1.93
C LEU A 327 17.22 -11.39 0.68
N THR A 328 15.91 -11.62 0.81
CA THR A 328 14.91 -11.02 -0.08
C THR A 328 14.58 -9.64 0.47
N ILE A 329 14.78 -8.59 -0.31
CA ILE A 329 14.59 -7.21 0.17
C ILE A 329 13.57 -6.50 -0.74
N PRO A 330 12.37 -6.16 -0.23
CA PRO A 330 11.45 -5.29 -0.96
C PRO A 330 12.07 -3.91 -1.16
N GLY A 331 12.00 -3.42 -2.39
CA GLY A 331 12.50 -2.11 -2.80
C GLY A 331 11.44 -1.26 -3.50
N THR A 332 11.68 0.04 -3.60
CA THR A 332 10.92 0.94 -4.47
C THR A 332 11.78 1.59 -5.56
N HIS A 333 11.28 1.54 -6.79
CA HIS A 333 11.90 2.22 -7.93
C HIS A 333 11.56 3.71 -7.89
N ASP A 334 12.59 4.55 -8.12
CA ASP A 334 12.49 6.00 -8.00
C ASP A 334 11.72 6.41 -6.73
N SER A 335 12.21 5.99 -5.56
CA SER A 335 11.48 6.01 -4.29
C SER A 335 10.90 7.38 -3.91
N CYS A 336 11.48 8.46 -4.43
CA CYS A 336 11.03 9.82 -4.17
C CYS A 336 10.07 10.39 -5.22
N ALA A 337 9.82 9.71 -6.34
CA ALA A 337 9.07 10.24 -7.46
C ALA A 337 7.55 10.18 -7.22
N ARG A 338 7.09 11.04 -6.30
CA ARG A 338 5.68 11.32 -5.95
C ARG A 338 5.06 12.43 -6.79
N SER A 339 5.74 12.85 -7.86
CA SER A 339 5.37 13.99 -8.73
C SER A 339 3.94 13.88 -9.27
N ASN A 340 3.24 15.00 -9.43
CA ASN A 340 1.91 15.05 -10.07
C ASN A 340 1.93 14.91 -11.59
N ILE A 341 3.12 14.76 -12.19
CA ILE A 341 3.28 14.49 -13.61
C ILE A 341 3.17 12.97 -13.81
N PRO A 342 2.11 12.45 -14.49
CA PRO A 342 1.78 11.03 -14.50
C PRO A 342 2.93 10.09 -14.88
N PHE A 343 3.69 10.41 -15.92
CA PHE A 343 4.82 9.60 -16.40
C PHE A 343 6.11 9.76 -15.58
N VAL A 344 6.15 10.72 -14.66
CA VAL A 344 7.24 10.87 -13.69
C VAL A 344 6.91 10.16 -12.38
N ARG A 345 5.65 9.84 -12.10
CA ARG A 345 5.28 9.23 -10.83
C ARG A 345 5.56 7.73 -10.82
N THR A 346 6.13 7.25 -9.73
CA THR A 346 6.30 5.82 -9.45
C THR A 346 5.80 5.41 -8.06
N GLN A 347 5.58 6.39 -7.17
CA GLN A 347 5.15 6.16 -5.79
C GLN A 347 4.06 7.17 -5.38
N TYR A 348 3.08 6.76 -4.56
CA TYR A 348 2.26 7.72 -3.79
C TYR A 348 2.81 7.95 -2.39
N LEU A 349 3.45 6.93 -1.81
CA LEU A 349 3.94 6.93 -0.44
C LEU A 349 5.23 7.75 -0.26
N SER A 350 5.34 8.49 0.84
CA SER A 350 6.60 9.09 1.29
C SER A 350 7.63 8.01 1.67
N VAL A 351 8.90 8.41 1.89
CA VAL A 351 9.95 7.44 2.27
C VAL A 351 9.62 6.80 3.63
N ALA A 352 9.18 7.57 4.62
CA ALA A 352 8.71 7.06 5.90
C ALA A 352 7.56 6.04 5.74
N GLN A 353 6.62 6.28 4.83
CA GLN A 353 5.50 5.38 4.53
C GLN A 353 5.97 4.09 3.87
N GLN A 354 6.90 4.17 2.92
CA GLN A 354 7.49 3.00 2.28
C GLN A 354 8.23 2.13 3.30
N LEU A 355 9.01 2.75 4.20
CA LEU A 355 9.72 2.04 5.27
C LEU A 355 8.74 1.34 6.23
N ALA A 356 7.63 2.00 6.59
CA ALA A 356 6.57 1.42 7.41
C ALA A 356 5.87 0.23 6.75
N LEU A 357 5.74 0.26 5.42
CA LEU A 357 5.22 -0.84 4.60
C LEU A 357 6.20 -2.03 4.50
N GLY A 358 7.45 -1.87 4.92
CA GLY A 358 8.47 -2.93 4.93
C GLY A 358 9.55 -2.81 3.85
N ILE A 359 9.55 -1.74 3.07
CA ILE A 359 10.59 -1.44 2.07
C ILE A 359 11.93 -1.21 2.79
N ARG A 360 13.01 -1.80 2.28
CA ARG A 360 14.39 -1.60 2.80
C ARG A 360 15.42 -1.31 1.71
N PHE A 361 15.00 -1.25 0.44
CA PHE A 361 15.81 -0.75 -0.67
C PHE A 361 15.17 0.49 -1.27
N LEU A 362 15.91 1.59 -1.34
CA LEU A 362 15.44 2.85 -1.91
C LEU A 362 16.33 3.25 -3.09
N ASP A 363 15.71 3.47 -4.25
CA ASP A 363 16.38 4.00 -5.45
C ASP A 363 16.22 5.53 -5.49
N LEU A 364 17.31 6.23 -5.19
CA LEU A 364 17.39 7.68 -5.13
C LEU A 364 18.15 8.22 -6.32
N ARG A 365 17.42 8.85 -7.25
CA ARG A 365 18.01 9.62 -8.35
C ARG A 365 18.21 11.07 -7.92
N LEU A 366 19.45 11.52 -7.92
CA LEU A 366 19.84 12.81 -7.38
C LEU A 366 20.54 13.68 -8.42
N ARG A 367 20.48 14.99 -8.25
CA ARG A 367 21.38 15.95 -8.91
C ARG A 367 22.01 16.87 -7.88
N ARG A 368 23.26 17.23 -8.13
CA ARG A 368 23.95 18.27 -7.35
C ARG A 368 23.57 19.65 -7.88
N HIS A 369 23.17 20.54 -6.98
CA HIS A 369 22.86 21.93 -7.30
C HIS A 369 24.04 22.87 -7.06
N LYS A 370 23.93 24.12 -7.52
CA LYS A 370 24.99 25.15 -7.38
C LYS A 370 25.38 25.45 -5.93
N ASN A 371 24.48 25.20 -4.98
CA ASN A 371 24.74 25.32 -3.55
C ASN A 371 25.55 24.14 -2.96
N GLY A 372 25.96 23.18 -3.79
CA GLY A 372 26.69 21.98 -3.37
C GLY A 372 25.81 20.87 -2.80
N LYS A 373 24.51 21.11 -2.56
CA LYS A 373 23.58 20.13 -2.00
C LYS A 373 22.97 19.23 -3.08
N LEU A 374 22.47 18.08 -2.65
CA LEU A 374 21.80 17.07 -3.47
C LEU A 374 20.28 17.18 -3.35
N TYR A 375 19.58 17.03 -4.47
CA TYR A 375 18.12 17.05 -4.57
C TYR A 375 17.62 15.90 -5.43
N CYS A 376 16.40 15.45 -5.16
CA CYS A 376 15.77 14.32 -5.85
C CYS A 376 15.21 14.73 -7.21
N TYR A 377 15.43 13.86 -8.20
CA TYR A 377 15.01 14.02 -9.59
C TYR A 377 14.44 12.71 -10.13
N HIS A 378 13.69 12.78 -11.23
CA HIS A 378 13.39 11.62 -12.07
C HIS A 378 13.30 12.07 -13.52
N GLY A 379 14.16 11.53 -14.39
CA GLY A 379 14.15 11.85 -15.82
C GLY A 379 14.42 13.34 -16.11
N GLY A 380 15.25 13.99 -15.29
CA GLY A 380 15.54 15.42 -15.36
C GLY A 380 14.49 16.35 -14.76
N ILE A 381 13.39 15.81 -14.25
CA ILE A 381 12.34 16.58 -13.57
C ILE A 381 12.61 16.59 -12.06
N PRO A 382 12.66 17.78 -11.41
CA PRO A 382 12.83 17.86 -9.96
C PRO A 382 11.57 17.41 -9.21
N ILE A 383 11.78 16.68 -8.11
CA ILE A 383 10.68 16.25 -7.22
C ILE A 383 10.26 17.38 -6.27
N ASP A 384 8.96 17.52 -6.01
CA ASP A 384 8.35 18.56 -5.15
C ASP A 384 8.69 20.00 -5.60
N TYR A 385 8.72 20.23 -6.92
CA TYR A 385 8.86 21.57 -7.49
C TYR A 385 7.74 22.51 -6.98
N PRO A 386 8.04 23.77 -6.62
CA PRO A 386 9.31 24.50 -6.75
C PRO A 386 10.23 24.42 -5.52
N ARG A 387 9.87 23.67 -4.47
CA ARG A 387 10.67 23.60 -3.23
C ARG A 387 11.87 22.67 -3.34
N TYR A 388 11.80 21.69 -4.26
CA TYR A 388 12.80 20.64 -4.48
C TYR A 388 12.99 19.76 -3.24
N LEU A 389 12.67 18.46 -3.35
CA LEU A 389 12.92 17.51 -2.26
C LEU A 389 14.43 17.30 -2.08
N SER A 390 14.99 17.75 -0.97
CA SER A 390 16.42 17.61 -0.68
C SER A 390 16.76 16.18 -0.22
N PHE A 391 17.97 15.74 -0.53
CA PHE A 391 18.51 14.47 -0.03
C PHE A 391 18.56 14.44 1.51
N GLU A 392 18.85 15.57 2.13
CA GLU A 392 18.88 15.75 3.59
C GLU A 392 17.52 15.39 4.24
N THR A 393 16.41 15.90 3.69
CA THR A 393 15.05 15.57 4.17
C THR A 393 14.73 14.09 4.03
N VAL A 394 15.12 13.47 2.92
CA VAL A 394 14.92 12.03 2.69
C VAL A 394 15.72 11.20 3.68
N MET A 395 16.98 11.55 3.92
CA MET A 395 17.82 10.84 4.88
C MET A 395 17.31 11.02 6.32
N ASP A 396 16.74 12.17 6.68
CA ASP A 396 16.11 12.36 7.99
C ASP A 396 14.93 11.41 8.25
N GLU A 397 14.13 11.10 7.22
CA GLU A 397 13.07 10.07 7.32
C GLU A 397 13.69 8.68 7.56
N ILE A 398 14.76 8.35 6.84
CA ILE A 398 15.49 7.07 7.00
C ILE A 398 16.12 6.97 8.40
N TRP A 399 16.72 8.05 8.91
CA TRP A 399 17.32 8.05 10.25
C TRP A 399 16.29 7.84 11.35
N LYS A 400 15.15 8.55 11.29
CA LYS A 400 14.07 8.37 12.26
C LYS A 400 13.52 6.95 12.27
N PHE A 401 13.51 6.29 11.10
CA PHE A 401 13.11 4.91 10.96
C PHE A 401 14.15 3.91 11.49
N LEU A 402 15.43 4.11 11.16
CA LEU A 402 16.51 3.19 11.54
C LEU A 402 16.77 3.14 13.04
N TRP A 403 16.55 4.25 13.75
CA TRP A 403 16.67 4.31 15.20
C TRP A 403 15.61 5.24 15.80
N PRO A 404 14.37 4.75 15.93
CA PRO A 404 13.27 5.51 16.52
C PRO A 404 13.57 5.92 17.97
N ALA A 405 12.99 7.03 18.40
CA ALA A 405 13.13 7.49 19.78
C ALA A 405 12.54 6.45 20.76
N GLY A 406 13.30 6.12 21.80
CA GLY A 406 12.88 5.14 22.82
C GLY A 406 13.20 3.69 22.49
N GLN A 407 13.86 3.40 21.36
CA GLN A 407 14.39 2.08 21.06
C GLN A 407 15.85 1.96 21.50
N ASP A 408 16.16 0.94 22.31
CA ASP A 408 17.50 0.73 22.89
C ASP A 408 18.52 0.28 21.84
N GLU A 409 18.12 -0.61 20.93
CA GLU A 409 18.97 -1.14 19.85
C GLU A 409 18.24 -1.16 18.51
N PRO A 410 18.88 -0.73 17.42
CA PRO A 410 18.27 -0.71 16.11
C PRO A 410 18.17 -2.13 15.54
N THR A 411 17.05 -2.47 14.92
CA THR A 411 16.87 -3.79 14.28
C THR A 411 17.00 -3.71 12.77
N GLU A 412 16.86 -2.55 12.16
CA GLU A 412 16.70 -2.42 10.71
C GLU A 412 17.97 -1.86 10.05
N THR A 413 18.11 -2.10 8.75
CA THR A 413 19.07 -1.42 7.86
C THR A 413 18.36 -1.00 6.58
N VAL A 414 18.83 0.05 5.91
CA VAL A 414 18.25 0.52 4.64
C VAL A 414 19.34 0.59 3.58
N LEU A 415 19.13 -0.07 2.46
CA LEU A 415 19.96 0.03 1.26
C LEU A 415 19.57 1.29 0.50
N VAL A 416 20.51 2.22 0.34
CA VAL A 416 20.30 3.46 -0.40
C VAL A 416 21.10 3.39 -1.69
N SER A 417 20.40 3.10 -2.78
CA SER A 417 20.94 3.14 -4.14
C SER A 417 20.92 4.58 -4.64
N ILE A 418 22.09 5.17 -4.86
CA ILE A 418 22.18 6.54 -5.39
C ILE A 418 22.60 6.48 -6.86
N ASN A 419 21.82 7.14 -7.70
CA ASN A 419 22.16 7.44 -9.10
C ASN A 419 22.32 8.95 -9.31
N ASN A 420 23.21 9.33 -10.24
CA ASN A 420 23.29 10.70 -10.73
C ASN A 420 22.35 10.87 -11.92
N ASP A 421 21.29 11.65 -11.75
CA ASP A 421 20.28 11.88 -12.80
C ASP A 421 20.72 12.96 -13.81
N ASP A 422 21.89 13.58 -13.61
CA ASP A 422 22.49 14.51 -14.58
C ASP A 422 23.37 13.76 -15.59
N THR A 423 22.85 13.60 -16.80
CA THR A 423 23.49 12.88 -17.91
C THR A 423 24.27 13.80 -18.85
N SER A 424 24.53 15.06 -18.46
CA SER A 424 25.27 16.02 -19.26
C SER A 424 26.73 15.61 -19.48
N ASP A 425 27.31 16.05 -20.60
CA ASP A 425 28.73 15.76 -20.90
C ASP A 425 29.69 16.44 -19.92
N GLU A 426 29.29 17.56 -19.33
CA GLU A 426 30.03 18.23 -18.26
C GLU A 426 30.19 17.34 -17.03
N GLN A 427 29.11 16.69 -16.58
CA GLN A 427 29.16 15.74 -15.46
C GLN A 427 29.95 14.49 -15.82
N LYS A 428 29.79 13.95 -17.04
CA LYS A 428 30.57 12.78 -17.49
C LYS A 428 32.08 13.07 -17.51
N ALA A 429 32.47 14.29 -17.84
CA ALA A 429 33.87 14.71 -17.86
C ALA A 429 34.44 14.97 -16.45
N ASN A 430 33.60 15.33 -15.47
CA ASN A 430 34.02 15.68 -14.10
C ASN A 430 33.21 14.91 -13.03
N PRO A 431 33.33 13.57 -12.98
CA PRO A 431 32.53 12.74 -12.07
C PRO A 431 32.88 12.94 -10.57
N ASP A 432 34.04 13.50 -10.26
CA ASP A 432 34.50 13.84 -8.91
C ASP A 432 33.58 14.84 -8.21
N VAL A 433 32.92 15.73 -8.96
CA VAL A 433 32.05 16.78 -8.40
C VAL A 433 30.81 16.19 -7.74
N PHE A 434 30.12 15.25 -8.41
CA PHE A 434 28.96 14.58 -7.83
C PHE A 434 29.39 13.56 -6.76
N TYR A 435 30.48 12.82 -7.00
CA TYR A 435 31.05 11.90 -6.00
C TYR A 435 31.40 12.62 -4.69
N GLY A 436 32.06 13.78 -4.78
CA GLY A 436 32.39 14.63 -3.65
C GLY A 436 31.16 15.12 -2.90
N ALA A 437 30.09 15.53 -3.59
CA ALA A 437 28.85 15.97 -2.92
C ALA A 437 28.17 14.84 -2.12
N VAL A 438 28.19 13.59 -2.61
CA VAL A 438 27.70 12.44 -1.84
C VAL A 438 28.64 12.16 -0.66
N ALA A 439 29.97 12.19 -0.87
CA ALA A 439 30.94 11.99 0.21
C ALA A 439 30.83 13.06 1.31
N ASP A 440 30.61 14.31 0.95
CA ASP A 440 30.38 15.42 1.88
C ASP A 440 29.10 15.22 2.67
N ALA A 441 28.01 14.77 2.03
CA ALA A 441 26.75 14.47 2.72
C ALA A 441 26.90 13.31 3.72
N VAL A 442 27.65 12.25 3.34
CA VAL A 442 28.00 11.15 4.24
C VAL A 442 28.82 11.67 5.43
N ALA A 443 29.88 12.44 5.18
CA ALA A 443 30.77 12.95 6.23
C ALA A 443 30.10 13.96 7.16
N ALA A 444 29.13 14.74 6.65
CA ALA A 444 28.36 15.68 7.44
C ALA A 444 27.29 14.99 8.32
N THR A 445 27.01 13.71 8.10
CA THR A 445 26.01 12.97 8.89
C THR A 445 26.57 12.73 10.30
N PRO A 446 25.93 13.27 11.36
CA PRO A 446 26.41 13.06 12.72
C PRO A 446 26.26 11.58 13.11
N PRO A 447 27.18 11.01 13.90
CA PRO A 447 27.01 9.67 14.43
C PRO A 447 25.78 9.58 15.35
N TRP A 448 25.38 8.37 15.70
CA TRP A 448 24.34 8.15 16.69
C TRP A 448 24.80 8.66 18.07
N PRO A 449 24.01 9.51 18.76
CA PRO A 449 24.42 10.10 20.04
C PRO A 449 24.72 9.07 21.15
N GLY A 450 24.06 7.90 21.10
CA GLY A 450 24.16 6.87 22.16
C GLY A 450 25.44 6.05 22.13
N ASN A 451 25.90 5.63 20.94
CA ASN A 451 27.02 4.70 20.79
C ASN A 451 28.17 5.23 19.89
N GLY A 452 28.02 6.42 19.30
CA GLY A 452 29.01 6.99 18.38
C GLY A 452 29.11 6.28 17.03
N GLN A 453 28.24 5.32 16.73
CA GLN A 453 28.22 4.58 15.47
C GLN A 453 27.88 5.52 14.32
N HIS A 454 28.65 5.46 13.24
CA HIS A 454 28.37 6.22 12.03
C HIS A 454 27.09 5.69 11.36
N ARG A 455 26.20 6.58 10.91
CA ARG A 455 24.88 6.20 10.35
C ARG A 455 24.97 5.62 8.94
N TRP A 456 26.12 5.77 8.29
CA TRP A 456 26.40 5.14 7.00
C TRP A 456 27.36 3.97 7.14
N HIS A 457 27.11 2.92 6.35
CA HIS A 457 28.08 1.91 5.95
C HIS A 457 28.45 2.17 4.49
N VAL A 458 29.72 2.48 4.24
CA VAL A 458 30.23 2.88 2.91
C VAL A 458 31.35 1.98 2.41
N GLU A 459 31.73 0.95 3.18
CA GLU A 459 32.67 -0.04 2.70
C GLU A 459 32.12 -0.74 1.44
N PRO A 460 32.91 -0.87 0.36
CA PRO A 460 32.46 -1.47 -0.90
C PRO A 460 32.49 -3.00 -0.84
N LEU A 461 31.90 -3.61 0.20
CA LEU A 461 31.84 -5.04 0.45
C LEU A 461 30.40 -5.47 0.74
N THR A 462 30.13 -6.78 0.75
CA THR A 462 28.85 -7.31 1.25
C THR A 462 28.89 -7.34 2.79
N PRO A 463 28.08 -6.54 3.50
CA PRO A 463 27.99 -6.62 4.95
C PRO A 463 27.10 -7.76 5.41
N ARG A 464 27.30 -8.21 6.65
CA ARG A 464 26.30 -8.98 7.40
C ARG A 464 25.27 -8.03 7.99
N LEU A 465 24.06 -8.52 8.24
CA LEU A 465 22.96 -7.71 8.78
C LEU A 465 23.34 -7.06 10.12
N GLY A 466 23.96 -7.82 11.04
CA GLY A 466 24.36 -7.32 12.36
C GLY A 466 25.34 -6.15 12.31
N ASP A 467 26.22 -6.11 11.31
CA ASP A 467 27.22 -5.04 11.14
C ASP A 467 26.58 -3.69 10.75
N VAL A 468 25.38 -3.73 10.19
CA VAL A 468 24.73 -2.57 9.54
C VAL A 468 23.35 -2.25 10.11
N ARG A 469 22.89 -2.92 11.17
CA ARG A 469 21.71 -2.46 11.92
C ARG A 469 21.92 -1.03 12.42
N GLY A 470 20.90 -0.20 12.23
CA GLY A 470 20.93 1.23 12.51
C GLY A 470 21.72 2.05 11.49
N ARG A 471 22.18 1.45 10.37
CA ARG A 471 22.93 2.14 9.32
C ARG A 471 22.23 2.07 7.97
N ALA A 472 22.43 3.10 7.15
CA ALA A 472 22.17 3.05 5.72
C ALA A 472 23.39 2.51 4.98
N VAL A 473 23.18 1.56 4.06
CA VAL A 473 24.22 0.96 3.22
C VAL A 473 24.20 1.62 1.85
N LEU A 474 25.33 2.20 1.43
CA LEU A 474 25.42 2.94 0.16
C LEU A 474 25.65 1.99 -1.03
N LEU A 475 24.75 2.02 -2.01
CA LEU A 475 24.92 1.40 -3.33
C LEU A 475 25.14 2.51 -4.36
N ARG A 476 26.27 2.50 -5.06
CA ARG A 476 26.70 3.60 -5.95
C ARG A 476 26.45 3.26 -7.42
N ARG A 477 25.52 3.95 -8.08
CA ARG A 477 25.23 3.82 -9.54
C ARG A 477 25.91 4.89 -10.40
N TYR A 478 26.67 5.80 -9.80
CA TYR A 478 27.37 6.89 -10.49
C TYR A 478 28.89 6.69 -10.50
N ALA A 479 29.60 7.29 -11.44
CA ALA A 479 31.07 7.21 -11.51
C ALA A 479 31.72 7.84 -10.27
N GLY A 480 32.76 7.20 -9.73
CA GLY A 480 33.52 7.75 -8.60
C GLY A 480 34.66 8.67 -9.02
N ASP A 481 35.29 9.32 -8.02
CA ASP A 481 36.49 10.13 -8.23
C ASP A 481 37.65 9.28 -8.80
N PRO A 482 38.17 9.61 -10.00
CA PRO A 482 39.28 8.89 -10.62
C PRO A 482 40.58 8.89 -9.79
N THR A 483 40.77 9.87 -8.91
CA THR A 483 41.95 10.00 -8.06
C THR A 483 41.91 9.07 -6.84
N VAL A 484 40.71 8.62 -6.45
CA VAL A 484 40.52 7.62 -5.39
C VAL A 484 40.63 6.22 -6.00
N ALA A 485 41.44 5.36 -5.38
CA ALA A 485 41.59 3.96 -5.79
C ALA A 485 40.22 3.27 -5.85
N ALA A 486 39.96 2.49 -6.91
CA ALA A 486 38.64 1.92 -7.15
C ALA A 486 38.09 1.07 -5.98
N THR A 487 38.96 0.38 -5.23
CA THR A 487 38.62 -0.42 -4.05
C THR A 487 38.40 0.40 -2.77
N GLY A 488 38.75 1.69 -2.77
CA GLY A 488 38.58 2.61 -1.64
C GLY A 488 37.48 3.65 -1.86
N ARG A 489 36.76 3.58 -2.99
CA ARG A 489 35.61 4.45 -3.24
C ARG A 489 34.42 4.03 -2.39
N HIS A 490 33.66 5.00 -1.91
CA HIS A 490 32.48 4.75 -1.08
C HIS A 490 31.40 3.99 -1.84
N GLY A 491 30.77 3.05 -1.14
CA GLY A 491 29.60 2.29 -1.55
C GLY A 491 29.89 1.11 -2.48
N LEU A 492 28.97 0.15 -2.50
CA LEU A 492 29.03 -0.97 -3.43
C LEU A 492 28.96 -0.45 -4.88
N ASP A 493 29.99 -0.73 -5.68
CA ASP A 493 30.17 -0.13 -7.00
C ASP A 493 29.28 -0.77 -8.07
N LEU A 494 28.21 -0.08 -8.44
CA LEU A 494 27.28 -0.46 -9.50
C LEU A 494 27.38 0.50 -10.71
N SER A 495 28.46 1.28 -10.85
CA SER A 495 28.54 2.34 -11.87
C SER A 495 28.74 1.85 -13.31
N THR A 496 28.83 0.53 -13.52
CA THR A 496 28.86 -0.10 -14.84
C THR A 496 27.51 -0.70 -15.23
N TRP A 497 26.42 -0.16 -14.64
CA TRP A 497 25.04 -0.51 -14.93
C TRP A 497 24.75 -0.42 -16.43
N LYS A 498 24.17 -1.48 -16.99
CA LYS A 498 23.79 -1.51 -18.41
C LYS A 498 22.38 -0.96 -18.57
N ASP A 499 22.20 -0.11 -19.57
CA ASP A 499 20.89 0.45 -19.89
C ASP A 499 19.96 -0.61 -20.51
N ASP A 500 18.69 -0.60 -20.09
CA ASP A 500 17.58 -1.41 -20.60
C ASP A 500 17.93 -2.88 -20.86
N ASN A 501 18.50 -3.56 -19.85
CA ASN A 501 19.08 -4.89 -20.01
C ASN A 501 18.38 -5.93 -19.10
N PRO A 502 17.87 -7.05 -19.66
CA PRO A 502 17.14 -8.05 -18.89
C PRO A 502 18.01 -9.00 -18.05
N ASP A 503 19.31 -9.10 -18.31
CA ASP A 503 20.22 -9.97 -17.53
C ASP A 503 21.67 -9.57 -17.73
N PHE A 504 22.30 -9.03 -16.68
CA PHE A 504 23.72 -8.72 -16.68
C PHE A 504 24.35 -8.83 -15.30
N THR A 505 25.67 -8.97 -15.28
CA THR A 505 26.45 -9.05 -14.04
C THR A 505 27.47 -7.92 -13.99
N ILE A 506 27.53 -7.25 -12.85
CA ILE A 506 28.60 -6.35 -12.45
C ILE A 506 29.53 -7.10 -11.50
N VAL A 507 30.83 -7.06 -11.77
CA VAL A 507 31.86 -7.49 -10.83
C VAL A 507 32.58 -6.24 -10.34
N THR A 508 32.43 -5.93 -9.06
CA THR A 508 33.00 -4.70 -8.48
C THR A 508 34.53 -4.79 -8.42
N PRO A 509 35.24 -3.66 -8.25
CA PRO A 509 36.69 -3.67 -8.01
C PRO A 509 37.10 -4.51 -6.78
N THR A 510 36.22 -4.65 -5.80
CA THR A 510 36.38 -5.47 -4.60
C THR A 510 35.89 -6.92 -4.78
N ARG A 511 35.59 -7.34 -6.00
CA ARG A 511 35.18 -8.70 -6.39
C ARG A 511 33.80 -9.13 -5.88
N VAL A 512 32.96 -8.20 -5.44
CA VAL A 512 31.54 -8.49 -5.20
C VAL A 512 30.85 -8.66 -6.56
N ARG A 513 30.04 -9.70 -6.70
CA ARG A 513 29.24 -9.97 -7.88
C ARG A 513 27.80 -9.52 -7.65
N VAL A 514 27.24 -8.80 -8.62
CA VAL A 514 25.85 -8.32 -8.60
C VAL A 514 25.21 -8.66 -9.94
N ARG A 515 24.17 -9.48 -9.94
CA ARG A 515 23.36 -9.83 -11.11
C ARG A 515 22.09 -9.00 -11.12
N LEU A 516 21.75 -8.43 -12.28
CA LEU A 516 20.71 -7.43 -12.41
C LEU A 516 19.77 -7.71 -13.57
N GLN A 517 18.48 -7.42 -13.36
CA GLN A 517 17.46 -7.31 -14.39
C GLN A 517 16.88 -5.90 -14.31
N ASP A 518 17.10 -5.13 -15.37
CA ASP A 518 16.60 -3.76 -15.53
C ASP A 518 16.16 -3.50 -16.97
N LYS A 519 15.28 -4.37 -17.48
CA LYS A 519 14.54 -4.14 -18.74
C LYS A 519 13.39 -3.18 -18.47
N TRP A 520 13.63 -1.88 -18.54
CA TRP A 520 12.68 -0.85 -18.12
C TRP A 520 11.93 -0.20 -19.29
N LYS A 521 12.46 -0.23 -20.53
CA LYS A 521 11.90 0.53 -21.66
C LYS A 521 11.26 -0.37 -22.72
N TYR A 522 9.98 -0.16 -23.05
CA TYR A 522 9.34 -0.79 -24.21
C TYR A 522 9.22 0.23 -25.34
N ALA A 523 10.20 0.22 -26.25
CA ALA A 523 10.31 1.20 -27.34
C ALA A 523 9.14 1.11 -28.33
N GLU A 524 8.75 -0.10 -28.72
CA GLU A 524 7.65 -0.28 -29.66
C GLU A 524 6.29 -0.29 -28.99
N ARG A 525 5.26 0.13 -29.74
CA ARG A 525 3.87 0.07 -29.29
C ARG A 525 3.45 -1.38 -29.07
N ILE A 526 3.14 -1.74 -27.83
CA ILE A 526 2.79 -3.11 -27.43
C ILE A 526 1.54 -3.09 -26.54
N ALA A 527 0.70 -4.12 -26.63
CA ALA A 527 -0.46 -4.22 -25.75
C ALA A 527 -0.03 -4.42 -24.30
N LEU A 528 -0.79 -3.87 -23.34
CA LEU A 528 -0.44 -3.93 -21.92
C LEU A 528 -0.21 -5.38 -21.44
N HIS A 529 -1.04 -6.33 -21.87
CA HIS A 529 -0.89 -7.74 -21.47
C HIS A 529 0.42 -8.37 -21.95
N ASP A 530 0.85 -8.05 -23.17
CA ASP A 530 2.12 -8.54 -23.72
C ASP A 530 3.33 -7.86 -23.02
N LEU A 531 3.22 -6.57 -22.72
CA LEU A 531 4.25 -5.82 -21.97
C LEU A 531 4.43 -6.42 -20.57
N VAL A 532 3.34 -6.56 -19.82
CA VAL A 532 3.39 -7.11 -18.46
C VAL A 532 3.86 -8.56 -18.50
N GLY A 533 3.39 -9.38 -19.44
CA GLY A 533 3.84 -10.77 -19.60
C GLY A 533 5.35 -10.90 -19.91
N SER A 534 5.87 -10.05 -20.79
CA SER A 534 7.31 -9.97 -21.09
C SER A 534 8.11 -9.57 -19.85
N LYS A 535 7.68 -8.51 -19.14
CA LYS A 535 8.37 -8.02 -17.94
C LYS A 535 8.33 -9.05 -16.81
N ALA A 536 7.18 -9.68 -16.58
CA ALA A 536 7.00 -10.76 -15.62
C ALA A 536 7.96 -11.92 -15.89
N SER A 537 8.16 -12.30 -17.15
CA SER A 537 9.11 -13.37 -17.51
C SER A 537 10.54 -13.06 -17.06
N PHE A 538 11.02 -11.83 -17.28
CA PHE A 538 12.34 -11.41 -16.80
C PHE A 538 12.45 -11.36 -15.28
N VAL A 539 11.41 -10.85 -14.61
CA VAL A 539 11.35 -10.79 -13.13
C VAL A 539 11.40 -12.19 -12.53
N GLN A 540 10.58 -13.10 -13.04
CA GLN A 540 10.50 -14.49 -12.57
C GLN A 540 11.80 -15.25 -12.83
N GLN A 541 12.44 -15.03 -13.98
CA GLN A 541 13.74 -15.62 -14.29
C GLN A 541 14.82 -15.15 -13.29
N MET A 542 14.86 -13.86 -12.97
CA MET A 542 15.81 -13.34 -11.99
C MET A 542 15.54 -13.86 -10.57
N MET A 543 14.28 -14.03 -10.17
CA MET A 543 13.90 -14.68 -8.91
C MET A 543 14.38 -16.15 -8.87
N ALA A 544 14.17 -16.91 -9.94
CA ALA A 544 14.62 -18.30 -10.04
C ALA A 544 16.16 -18.42 -9.98
N ASN A 545 16.88 -17.48 -10.61
CA ASN A 545 18.33 -17.37 -10.50
C ASN A 545 18.76 -17.12 -9.04
N ALA A 546 18.11 -16.18 -8.35
CA ALA A 546 18.42 -15.83 -6.96
C ALA A 546 18.14 -16.99 -5.99
N ALA A 547 17.06 -17.74 -6.24
CA ALA A 547 16.65 -18.89 -5.45
C ALA A 547 17.56 -20.11 -5.63
N GLY A 548 18.55 -20.07 -6.54
CA GLY A 548 19.44 -21.20 -6.82
C GLY A 548 18.74 -22.37 -7.51
N GLN A 549 17.59 -22.13 -8.15
CA GLN A 549 16.83 -23.13 -8.91
C GLN A 549 17.45 -23.44 -10.28
N LEU A 550 18.50 -22.72 -10.64
CA LEU A 550 19.35 -22.91 -11.82
C LEU A 550 20.76 -23.26 -11.31
N GLU A 551 21.48 -24.17 -11.99
CA GLU A 551 22.77 -24.69 -11.53
C GLU A 551 23.74 -23.55 -11.13
N ALA A 552 23.95 -23.39 -9.81
CA ALA A 552 24.84 -22.37 -9.25
C ALA A 552 26.23 -22.96 -8.97
N THR A 553 27.27 -22.22 -9.33
CA THR A 553 28.64 -22.49 -8.89
C THR A 553 28.83 -22.10 -7.42
N PRO A 554 29.78 -22.71 -6.68
CA PRO A 554 30.06 -22.33 -5.28
C PRO A 554 30.40 -20.85 -5.08
N GLU A 555 30.89 -20.18 -6.13
CA GLU A 555 31.21 -18.75 -6.14
C GLU A 555 29.97 -17.84 -6.20
N GLU A 556 28.81 -18.38 -6.63
CA GLU A 556 27.53 -17.66 -6.79
C GLU A 556 26.67 -17.65 -5.53
N GLN A 557 27.09 -18.36 -4.49
CA GLN A 557 26.30 -18.54 -3.28
C GLN A 557 26.04 -17.21 -2.53
N HIS A 558 26.84 -16.17 -2.79
CA HIS A 558 26.72 -14.83 -2.17
C HIS A 558 26.52 -13.69 -3.18
N ASP A 559 26.11 -13.99 -4.43
CA ASP A 559 25.85 -12.96 -5.45
C ASP A 559 24.70 -12.02 -5.05
N TRP A 560 24.85 -10.70 -5.21
CA TRP A 560 23.68 -9.84 -5.08
C TRP A 560 22.76 -10.02 -6.29
N TYR A 561 21.45 -10.01 -6.06
CA TYR A 561 20.45 -10.00 -7.13
C TYR A 561 19.61 -8.74 -7.00
N VAL A 562 19.47 -7.98 -8.10
CA VAL A 562 18.65 -6.77 -8.16
C VAL A 562 17.67 -6.89 -9.31
N ASN A 563 16.37 -6.84 -9.00
CA ASN A 563 15.31 -7.19 -9.93
C ASN A 563 14.24 -6.10 -9.97
N PHE A 564 14.17 -5.35 -11.06
CA PHE A 564 13.18 -4.29 -11.22
C PHE A 564 11.89 -4.85 -11.79
N CYS A 565 10.77 -4.63 -11.11
CA CYS A 565 9.42 -4.91 -11.63
C CYS A 565 8.88 -3.75 -12.46
N SER A 566 9.42 -2.54 -12.28
CA SER A 566 9.04 -1.33 -12.99
C SER A 566 9.40 -1.37 -14.48
N ALA A 567 8.57 -0.71 -15.28
CA ALA A 567 8.80 -0.48 -16.71
C ALA A 567 7.96 0.70 -17.20
N VAL A 568 8.21 1.14 -18.43
CA VAL A 568 7.44 2.18 -19.13
C VAL A 568 7.37 1.88 -20.63
N GLY A 569 6.28 2.28 -21.29
CA GLY A 569 6.24 2.38 -22.76
C GLY A 569 6.90 3.68 -23.23
N ASP A 570 7.58 3.70 -24.37
CA ASP A 570 8.32 4.90 -24.83
C ASP A 570 7.39 6.10 -25.14
N PRO A 571 7.38 7.14 -24.28
CA PRO A 571 6.50 8.30 -24.45
C PRO A 571 6.90 9.17 -25.65
N VAL A 572 8.19 9.19 -25.97
CA VAL A 572 8.82 10.26 -26.75
C VAL A 572 8.80 9.92 -28.23
N GLU A 573 9.15 8.68 -28.59
CA GLU A 573 9.24 8.28 -30.00
C GLU A 573 7.92 7.74 -30.55
N HIS A 574 7.14 7.05 -29.70
CA HIS A 574 5.96 6.31 -30.14
C HIS A 574 4.68 6.67 -29.38
N GLY A 575 4.77 7.54 -28.36
CA GLY A 575 3.66 7.90 -27.48
C GLY A 575 3.40 6.82 -26.41
N GLU A 576 2.93 7.25 -25.24
CA GLU A 576 2.65 6.35 -24.11
C GLU A 576 1.49 5.40 -24.44
N ILE A 577 1.72 4.09 -24.29
CA ILE A 577 0.64 3.08 -24.27
C ILE A 577 0.40 2.55 -22.85
N ALA A 578 1.40 2.63 -21.97
CA ALA A 578 1.31 2.12 -20.61
C ALA A 578 2.16 2.97 -19.65
N GLU A 579 1.49 3.71 -18.78
CA GLU A 579 2.09 4.43 -17.66
C GLU A 579 2.60 3.44 -16.60
N SER A 580 3.59 3.86 -15.79
CA SER A 580 4.16 3.08 -14.68
C SER A 580 3.08 2.46 -13.78
N LYS A 581 2.03 3.24 -13.46
CA LYS A 581 0.91 2.78 -12.63
C LYS A 581 0.11 1.66 -13.27
N TRP A 582 -0.18 1.75 -14.58
CA TRP A 582 -0.93 0.71 -15.28
C TRP A 582 -0.12 -0.58 -15.38
N ILE A 583 1.20 -0.46 -15.53
CA ILE A 583 2.10 -1.61 -15.54
C ILE A 583 2.18 -2.23 -14.15
N ALA A 584 2.26 -1.44 -13.08
CA ALA A 584 2.35 -1.93 -11.70
C ALA A 584 1.04 -2.56 -11.21
N VAL A 585 -0.07 -1.84 -11.31
CA VAL A 585 -1.36 -2.19 -10.69
C VAL A 585 -2.26 -2.98 -11.65
N GLY A 586 -2.19 -2.65 -12.94
CA GLY A 586 -3.09 -3.15 -13.98
C GLY A 586 -3.98 -2.05 -14.56
N ALA A 587 -4.58 -2.33 -15.71
CA ALA A 587 -5.55 -1.45 -16.36
C ALA A 587 -6.48 -2.23 -17.31
N HIS A 588 -7.50 -1.54 -17.81
CA HIS A 588 -8.36 -2.07 -18.87
C HIS A 588 -7.68 -1.91 -20.22
N SER A 589 -7.56 -2.98 -21.00
CA SER A 589 -7.14 -2.93 -22.41
C SER A 589 -8.34 -2.80 -23.34
N ASP A 590 -8.11 -2.16 -24.50
CA ASP A 590 -9.09 -1.85 -25.56
C ASP A 590 -10.15 -0.79 -25.19
N PHE A 591 -10.84 -0.23 -26.19
CA PHE A 591 -11.93 0.76 -26.02
C PHE A 591 -13.08 0.20 -25.16
N VAL A 592 -13.17 -1.14 -25.01
CA VAL A 592 -14.19 -1.86 -24.23
C VAL A 592 -13.58 -3.07 -23.48
N GLY A 593 -12.92 -2.86 -22.34
CA GLY A 593 -13.31 -3.57 -21.10
C GLY A 593 -12.67 -4.91 -20.68
N LYS A 594 -11.47 -5.31 -21.12
CA LYS A 594 -10.77 -6.44 -20.48
C LYS A 594 -9.76 -5.96 -19.44
N TRP A 595 -9.91 -6.39 -18.19
CA TRP A 595 -8.92 -6.15 -17.14
C TRP A 595 -7.63 -6.93 -17.41
N VAL A 596 -6.49 -6.24 -17.35
CA VAL A 596 -5.15 -6.82 -17.41
C VAL A 596 -4.47 -6.59 -16.04
N PRO A 597 -4.14 -7.65 -15.28
CA PRO A 597 -3.45 -7.50 -14.01
C PRO A 597 -2.01 -7.01 -14.23
N GLY A 598 -1.57 -6.06 -13.40
CA GLY A 598 -0.23 -5.50 -13.45
C GLY A 598 0.84 -6.39 -12.77
N MET A 599 2.07 -5.89 -12.80
CA MET A 599 3.26 -6.53 -12.25
C MET A 599 3.14 -6.86 -10.75
N ASN A 600 2.51 -6.02 -9.94
CA ASN A 600 2.38 -6.28 -8.50
C ASN A 600 1.50 -7.53 -8.26
N VAL A 601 0.38 -7.63 -8.97
CA VAL A 601 -0.54 -8.78 -8.91
C VAL A 601 0.14 -10.04 -9.45
N GLN A 602 0.80 -9.96 -10.62
CA GLN A 602 1.47 -11.11 -11.22
C GLN A 602 2.66 -11.61 -10.38
N THR A 603 3.39 -10.69 -9.75
CA THR A 603 4.52 -11.05 -8.87
C THR A 603 4.01 -11.71 -7.60
N SER A 604 2.95 -11.19 -6.96
CA SER A 604 2.35 -11.84 -5.78
C SER A 604 1.83 -13.24 -6.11
N ALA A 605 1.14 -13.40 -7.25
CA ALA A 605 0.67 -14.70 -7.72
C ALA A 605 1.84 -15.69 -7.97
N HIS A 606 2.95 -15.23 -8.55
CA HIS A 606 4.13 -16.07 -8.75
C HIS A 606 4.77 -16.50 -7.42
N LEU A 607 4.88 -15.59 -6.45
CA LEU A 607 5.34 -15.93 -5.11
C LEU A 607 4.46 -16.99 -4.47
N GLN A 608 3.13 -16.85 -4.60
CA GLN A 608 2.20 -17.86 -4.10
C GLN A 608 2.41 -19.23 -4.74
N GLU A 609 2.61 -19.29 -6.06
CA GLU A 609 2.75 -20.56 -6.78
C GLU A 609 4.09 -21.25 -6.48
N LYS A 610 5.18 -20.49 -6.38
CA LYS A 610 6.55 -21.05 -6.31
C LYS A 610 7.18 -21.03 -4.92
N TYR A 611 6.79 -20.09 -4.07
CA TYR A 611 7.41 -19.79 -2.78
C TYR A 611 6.31 -19.60 -1.72
N GLY A 612 5.43 -20.60 -1.59
CA GLY A 612 4.28 -20.56 -0.69
C GLY A 612 4.63 -20.25 0.77
N ALA A 613 3.60 -20.00 1.58
CA ALA A 613 3.75 -19.59 2.97
C ALA A 613 4.72 -20.49 3.76
N GLY A 614 5.67 -19.87 4.47
CA GLY A 614 6.68 -20.56 5.28
C GLY A 614 7.90 -21.11 4.52
N VAL A 615 7.92 -21.06 3.17
CA VAL A 615 9.10 -21.46 2.40
C VAL A 615 10.15 -20.36 2.42
N ARG A 616 11.29 -20.64 3.07
CA ARG A 616 12.45 -19.74 3.02
C ARG A 616 13.04 -19.74 1.61
N ALA A 617 13.17 -18.56 1.01
CA ALA A 617 13.75 -18.36 -0.30
C ALA A 617 14.54 -17.06 -0.35
N ARG A 618 15.65 -17.06 -1.10
CA ARG A 618 16.44 -15.87 -1.39
C ARG A 618 16.06 -15.40 -2.79
N LEU A 619 15.39 -14.25 -2.89
CA LEU A 619 14.93 -13.69 -4.16
C LEU A 619 15.66 -12.40 -4.54
N GLY A 620 16.58 -11.94 -3.68
CA GLY A 620 17.32 -10.70 -3.86
C GLY A 620 16.47 -9.47 -3.61
N ILE A 621 16.94 -8.33 -4.12
CA ILE A 621 16.19 -7.07 -4.10
C ILE A 621 15.12 -7.12 -5.18
N VAL A 622 13.85 -6.92 -4.79
CA VAL A 622 12.70 -6.87 -5.69
C VAL A 622 12.12 -5.47 -5.65
N ASN A 623 12.35 -4.71 -6.73
CA ASN A 623 12.09 -3.28 -6.78
C ASN A 623 10.74 -2.98 -7.44
N LEU A 624 9.85 -2.25 -6.74
CA LEU A 624 8.43 -2.08 -7.07
C LEU A 624 8.07 -0.63 -7.39
N ASP A 625 7.07 -0.45 -8.25
CA ASP A 625 6.30 0.79 -8.36
C ASP A 625 4.97 0.61 -7.60
N TYR A 626 4.52 1.64 -6.88
CA TYR A 626 3.26 1.64 -6.12
C TYR A 626 3.05 0.37 -5.26
N PRO A 627 3.96 0.04 -4.33
CA PRO A 627 3.93 -1.21 -3.58
C PRO A 627 2.66 -1.40 -2.73
N GLU A 628 1.94 -0.31 -2.43
CA GLU A 628 0.67 -0.29 -1.71
C GLU A 628 -0.56 -0.57 -2.57
N LEU A 629 -0.39 -0.73 -3.89
CA LEU A 629 -1.48 -0.97 -4.82
C LEU A 629 -1.37 -2.34 -5.55
N PRO A 630 -2.50 -2.98 -5.87
CA PRO A 630 -3.87 -2.63 -5.45
C PRO A 630 -4.04 -2.70 -3.91
N GLU A 631 -5.10 -2.10 -3.35
CA GLU A 631 -5.21 -1.89 -1.89
C GLU A 631 -5.20 -3.19 -1.07
N ASP A 632 -5.65 -4.29 -1.67
CA ASP A 632 -5.67 -5.62 -1.11
C ASP A 632 -4.32 -6.35 -1.27
N ASN A 633 -3.28 -5.74 -1.84
CA ASN A 633 -2.01 -6.38 -2.14
C ASN A 633 -1.19 -6.74 -0.87
N ASP A 634 -0.66 -7.96 -0.82
CA ASP A 634 0.22 -8.48 0.22
C ASP A 634 1.67 -8.73 -0.26
N LEU A 635 2.03 -8.30 -1.48
CA LEU A 635 3.32 -8.58 -2.13
C LEU A 635 4.53 -8.26 -1.24
N VAL A 636 4.55 -7.10 -0.58
CA VAL A 636 5.67 -6.71 0.27
C VAL A 636 5.81 -7.66 1.47
N ALA A 637 4.69 -8.02 2.11
CA ALA A 637 4.66 -8.97 3.21
C ALA A 637 5.18 -10.36 2.76
N ARG A 638 4.72 -10.84 1.61
CA ARG A 638 5.19 -12.12 1.03
C ARG A 638 6.68 -12.14 0.74
N LEU A 639 7.21 -11.07 0.16
CA LEU A 639 8.65 -10.95 -0.07
C LEU A 639 9.43 -11.04 1.25
N ILE A 640 8.95 -10.38 2.30
CA ILE A 640 9.56 -10.43 3.64
C ILE A 640 9.51 -11.84 4.22
N GLU A 641 8.38 -12.54 4.12
CA GLU A 641 8.18 -13.91 4.64
C GLU A 641 9.21 -14.91 4.15
N THR A 642 9.68 -14.75 2.91
CA THR A 642 10.73 -15.62 2.35
C THR A 642 12.04 -15.58 3.14
N ASN A 643 12.26 -14.56 3.99
CA ASN A 643 13.43 -14.50 4.86
C ASN A 643 13.27 -15.26 6.17
N LEU A 644 12.04 -15.38 6.69
CA LEU A 644 11.77 -15.75 8.08
C LEU A 644 11.57 -17.27 8.26
N GLY A 645 11.05 -17.97 7.25
CA GLY A 645 10.75 -19.41 7.36
C GLY A 645 9.66 -19.73 8.40
N THR A 646 9.40 -21.02 8.65
CA THR A 646 8.39 -21.48 9.63
C THR A 646 8.85 -21.50 11.09
N ASP A 647 10.14 -21.29 11.35
CA ASP A 647 10.77 -21.62 12.64
C ASP A 647 10.69 -20.51 13.69
N ASN A 648 9.95 -19.42 13.42
CA ASN A 648 9.67 -18.38 14.41
C ASN A 648 8.43 -18.74 15.24
N GLU A 649 8.52 -19.82 16.02
CA GLU A 649 7.64 -20.13 17.17
C GLU A 649 8.23 -19.66 18.50
#